data_AF-W7ESE3-F1
#
_entry.id   AF-W7ESE3-F1
#
_cell.length_a   1.000
_cell.length_b   1.000
_cell.length_c   1.000
_cell.angle_alpha   90.00
_cell.angle_beta   90.00
_cell.angle_gamma   90.00
#
_symmetry.space_group_name_H-M   'P 1'
#
loop_
_entity.id
_entity.type
_entity.pdbx_description
1 polymer ?
#
loop_
_entity_poly.entity_id
_entity_poly.type
_entity_poly.pdbx_seq_one_letter_code
_entity_poly.pdbx_strand_id
1 'polypeptide(L)'
;MEPKVAVTDYSSAKDFLDKFGQQVYDQVKKDADAEAYKNKLKGDLSRAKFDRNQSGQQTENDPCNLSYEYHTDVKNSGEKEYPCAKRSDVRFSDTEGAECDNRKIRDNDKKTGGACAPYRRLHLCDYNLENINDYENITNDTLLVDVCLAALHEGQSIAGQHGKYHTHSSGSTICTVLARSFADIGDIVRGKDLYRGNNGKDKLEENLKKIFEKIHDNLKNKEAQEYYKNNDDPYYYKLREDWWTANRATIWEALTCEVGSGTYFRPTCGDNENTATQAKNKCRCKDEKGKNDTDQVPTYFDYVPQYLRWFEEWAEDFCRKRKKQLENAKKQCRGDSGKPKYCDLNGLNCERTKYKIGYFVEGADCKKCSVACKRFVEWIAKQKKEFEKQKNKYDEEMKKYTNGESGSRRLRRGASTTNYNGYEKIFYDKLKGHYSDVGEFLEKLSNEEICKKVEDDKGGKIDFKTVDGGGVGGRGGASDSNNSNKTFAPTEYCDPCPMCGVDCSNGTCTKKDENTCTEETTEKKYPDTNTTKIPKLTAEKRKRGILQKYSKFCKNTNDQIENWQCHYEKTDKSNICVLQKEKQDTKEQKVTSYYSFFYGSIIDMLNESIDWKDKVNSCINKAKEGKCRKLCKNPCECYKRWVEKKQTEWTQIKDYFLKQEDLLKDIEGMDPGDFLEYYLKNNFLEDMKEAQGDPKVIEKFKEILPKENEEDMLIFLNKKRIIEEFLEKEKQKADECLKTHKDPCPQSSTPPGDLARAAVPSREQEPPKDE
;
A
#
# COMPACT_ATOMS: atom_id res chain seq x y z
N MET A 1 37.58 18.69 -25.56
CA MET A 1 36.43 17.90 -26.07
C MET A 1 36.53 16.54 -25.43
N GLU A 2 35.81 16.33 -24.33
CA GLU A 2 35.68 14.99 -23.75
C GLU A 2 34.88 14.11 -24.72
N PRO A 3 35.18 12.82 -24.85
CA PRO A 3 34.44 11.94 -25.74
C PRO A 3 33.01 11.85 -25.20
N LYS A 4 32.02 12.19 -26.04
CA LYS A 4 30.65 11.71 -25.85
C LYS A 4 30.72 10.19 -25.85
N VAL A 5 30.74 9.59 -24.67
CA VAL A 5 30.57 8.15 -24.50
C VAL A 5 29.24 7.80 -25.15
N ALA A 6 29.30 6.89 -26.12
CA ALA A 6 28.14 6.38 -26.84
C ALA A 6 27.05 5.99 -25.84
N VAL A 7 25.78 6.27 -26.20
CA VAL A 7 24.59 5.85 -25.47
C VAL A 7 24.73 4.35 -25.16
N THR A 8 25.12 4.02 -23.93
CA THR A 8 25.13 2.64 -23.46
C THR A 8 23.67 2.22 -23.40
N ASP A 9 23.27 1.30 -24.27
CA ASP A 9 21.92 0.75 -24.30
C ASP A 9 21.72 -0.15 -23.07
N TYR A 10 21.40 0.47 -21.93
CA TYR A 10 21.08 -0.25 -20.70
C TYR A 10 19.82 -1.07 -20.90
N SER A 11 19.83 -2.34 -20.48
CA SER A 11 18.74 -3.27 -20.78
C SER A 11 17.44 -2.91 -20.04
N SER A 12 17.55 -2.23 -18.90
CA SER A 12 16.39 -1.87 -18.06
C SER A 12 16.72 -0.72 -17.09
N ALA A 13 15.74 -0.26 -16.31
CA ALA A 13 15.94 0.78 -15.31
C ALA A 13 16.85 0.33 -14.17
N LYS A 14 16.62 -0.87 -13.61
CA LYS A 14 17.50 -1.44 -12.57
C LYS A 14 18.95 -1.60 -13.03
N ASP A 15 19.16 -1.91 -14.31
CA ASP A 15 20.51 -2.06 -14.88
C ASP A 15 21.31 -0.75 -14.85
N PHE A 16 20.77 0.34 -15.38
CA PHE A 16 21.48 1.62 -15.36
C PHE A 16 21.59 2.17 -13.92
N LEU A 17 20.55 2.01 -13.10
CA LEU A 17 20.58 2.48 -11.71
C LEU A 17 21.74 1.82 -10.95
N ASP A 18 21.85 0.49 -11.04
CA ASP A 18 22.90 -0.23 -10.32
C ASP A 18 24.30 0.02 -10.93
N LYS A 19 24.41 0.21 -12.25
CA LYS A 19 25.69 0.62 -12.89
C LYS A 19 26.12 2.03 -12.47
N PHE A 20 25.20 2.99 -12.35
CA PHE A 20 25.51 4.30 -11.78
C PHE A 20 25.86 4.20 -10.30
N GLY A 21 25.16 3.36 -9.54
CA GLY A 21 25.49 3.04 -8.15
C GLY A 21 26.91 2.51 -8.02
N GLN A 22 27.35 1.62 -8.91
CA GLN A 22 28.73 1.12 -8.95
C GLN A 22 29.75 2.23 -9.17
N GLN A 23 29.51 3.11 -10.15
CA GLN A 23 30.40 4.25 -10.38
C GLN A 23 30.49 5.19 -9.18
N VAL A 24 29.36 5.40 -8.47
CA VAL A 24 29.33 6.20 -7.24
C VAL A 24 30.10 5.50 -6.12
N TYR A 25 29.89 4.19 -5.94
CA TYR A 25 30.63 3.38 -4.97
C TYR A 25 32.14 3.46 -5.23
N ASP A 26 32.59 3.26 -6.47
CA ASP A 26 34.00 3.31 -6.83
C ASP A 26 34.61 4.68 -6.57
N GLN A 27 33.85 5.76 -6.77
CA GLN A 27 34.28 7.12 -6.49
C GLN A 27 34.37 7.40 -4.98
N VAL A 28 33.38 6.98 -4.19
CA VAL A 28 33.37 7.15 -2.72
C VAL A 28 34.40 6.24 -2.03
N LYS A 29 34.69 5.08 -2.62
CA LYS A 29 35.71 4.15 -2.11
C LYS A 29 37.12 4.69 -2.28
N LYS A 30 37.42 5.35 -3.41
CA LYS A 30 38.76 5.89 -3.77
C LYS A 30 39.17 7.16 -3.00
N ASP A 31 38.32 7.69 -2.12
CA ASP A 31 38.70 8.79 -1.23
C ASP A 31 39.71 8.30 -0.19
N ALA A 32 41.00 8.58 -0.44
CA ALA A 32 42.14 8.05 0.30
C ALA A 32 42.17 8.49 1.78
N ASP A 33 41.65 9.68 2.08
CA ASP A 33 41.57 10.19 3.46
C ASP A 33 40.56 9.39 4.29
N ALA A 34 39.51 8.88 3.65
CA ALA A 34 38.52 8.04 4.29
C ALA A 34 39.01 6.60 4.50
N GLU A 35 39.88 6.08 3.64
CA GLU A 35 40.33 4.67 3.68
C GLU A 35 41.13 4.33 4.93
N ALA A 36 41.96 5.27 5.42
CA ALA A 36 42.72 5.10 6.68
C ALA A 36 41.80 4.93 7.91
N TYR A 37 40.65 5.63 7.93
CA TYR A 37 39.72 5.63 9.07
C TYR A 37 38.59 4.60 8.93
N LYS A 38 38.15 4.28 7.71
CA LYS A 38 37.13 3.25 7.43
C LYS A 38 37.48 1.90 8.05
N ASN A 39 38.74 1.49 7.98
CA ASN A 39 39.22 0.25 8.58
C ASN A 39 39.04 0.18 10.10
N LYS A 40 38.89 1.33 10.78
CA LYS A 40 38.62 1.39 12.23
C LYS A 40 37.14 1.20 12.57
N LEU A 41 36.25 1.31 11.58
CA LEU A 41 34.81 1.13 11.70
C LEU A 41 34.35 -0.30 11.37
N LYS A 42 35.24 -1.12 10.80
CA LYS A 42 34.94 -2.52 10.49
C LYS A 42 34.70 -3.30 11.78
N GLY A 43 33.48 -3.81 11.92
CA GLY A 43 33.11 -4.72 12.99
C GLY A 43 33.67 -6.12 12.74
N ASP A 44 33.83 -6.86 13.83
CA ASP A 44 34.25 -8.26 13.85
C ASP A 44 33.26 -9.04 14.71
N LEU A 45 32.49 -9.91 14.04
CA LEU A 45 31.45 -10.69 14.70
C LEU A 45 32.02 -11.50 15.88
N SER A 46 33.21 -12.09 15.76
CA SER A 46 33.82 -12.89 16.85
C SER A 46 34.16 -12.11 18.12
N ARG A 47 34.28 -10.78 18.02
CA ARG A 47 34.62 -9.92 19.16
C ARG A 47 33.41 -9.35 19.88
N ALA A 48 32.22 -9.45 19.28
CA ALA A 48 30.99 -8.97 19.89
C ALA A 48 30.70 -9.74 21.19
N LYS A 49 30.27 -9.01 22.22
CA LYS A 49 29.94 -9.57 23.53
C LYS A 49 28.62 -9.01 24.03
N PHE A 50 27.76 -9.89 24.54
CA PHE A 50 26.41 -9.61 25.02
C PHE A 50 26.21 -10.17 26.43
N ASP A 51 25.47 -9.44 27.26
CA ASP A 51 25.29 -9.73 28.70
C ASP A 51 24.60 -11.07 29.00
N ARG A 52 23.84 -11.62 28.05
CA ARG A 52 23.01 -12.83 28.26
C ARG A 52 23.71 -14.14 28.00
N ASN A 53 24.94 -14.13 27.48
CA ASN A 53 25.65 -15.35 27.10
C ASN A 53 26.84 -15.63 28.04
N GLN A 54 27.21 -16.90 28.23
CA GLN A 54 28.24 -17.32 29.19
C GLN A 54 29.65 -16.85 28.78
N SER A 55 30.61 -16.93 29.72
CA SER A 55 32.01 -16.50 29.53
C SER A 55 32.71 -17.24 28.38
N GLY A 56 33.18 -16.52 27.35
CA GLY A 56 33.90 -17.08 26.19
C GLY A 56 33.79 -16.22 24.92
N GLN A 57 34.19 -16.77 23.76
CA GLN A 57 33.78 -16.23 22.46
C GLN A 57 32.30 -16.58 22.26
N GLN A 58 31.43 -15.55 22.19
CA GLN A 58 29.98 -15.72 22.22
C GLN A 58 29.35 -15.79 20.83
N THR A 59 29.94 -15.08 19.88
CA THR A 59 29.47 -14.97 18.50
C THR A 59 30.45 -15.62 17.54
N GLU A 60 29.90 -16.39 16.61
CA GLU A 60 30.68 -16.96 15.52
C GLU A 60 30.96 -15.91 14.44
N ASN A 61 31.98 -16.15 13.62
CA ASN A 61 32.29 -15.29 12.48
C ASN A 61 31.30 -15.46 11.32
N ASP A 62 30.58 -16.58 11.26
CA ASP A 62 29.54 -16.80 10.25
C ASP A 62 28.25 -16.09 10.68
N PRO A 63 27.81 -15.03 9.97
CA PRO A 63 26.58 -14.32 10.32
C PRO A 63 25.33 -15.20 10.21
N CYS A 64 25.38 -16.33 9.49
CA CYS A 64 24.26 -17.27 9.38
C CYS A 64 23.95 -18.01 10.69
N ASN A 65 24.90 -18.03 11.64
CA ASN A 65 24.74 -18.70 12.94
C ASN A 65 24.32 -17.73 14.06
N LEU A 66 23.99 -16.48 13.71
CA LEU A 66 23.50 -15.51 14.69
C LEU A 66 22.09 -15.84 15.17
N SER A 67 21.85 -15.69 16.48
CA SER A 67 20.54 -15.87 17.10
C SER A 67 20.15 -14.61 17.87
N TYR A 68 18.98 -14.06 17.58
CA TYR A 68 18.48 -12.85 18.26
C TYR A 68 18.21 -13.06 19.76
N GLU A 69 18.04 -14.31 20.21
CA GLU A 69 17.81 -14.62 21.62
C GLU A 69 19.06 -14.37 22.49
N TYR A 70 20.24 -14.42 21.87
CA TYR A 70 21.54 -14.38 22.55
C TYR A 70 22.47 -13.26 22.07
N HIS A 71 22.41 -12.89 20.79
CA HIS A 71 23.39 -12.02 20.13
C HIS A 71 22.80 -10.63 19.83
N THR A 72 22.31 -9.91 20.84
CA THR A 72 21.66 -8.60 20.63
C THR A 72 21.88 -7.65 21.80
N ASP A 73 21.97 -6.35 21.50
CA ASP A 73 22.01 -5.26 22.47
C ASP A 73 20.59 -4.83 22.95
N VAL A 74 19.58 -5.67 22.70
CA VAL A 74 18.22 -5.51 23.22
C VAL A 74 18.07 -6.24 24.56
N LYS A 75 18.15 -5.51 25.68
CA LYS A 75 18.03 -6.07 27.03
C LYS A 75 16.57 -6.27 27.47
N ASN A 76 16.32 -7.42 28.09
CA ASN A 76 15.11 -7.79 28.87
C ASN A 76 13.76 -7.49 28.18
N SER A 77 13.64 -7.83 26.88
CA SER A 77 12.52 -7.31 26.09
C SER A 77 11.71 -8.33 25.26
N GLY A 78 12.02 -9.63 25.31
CA GLY A 78 11.19 -10.69 24.73
C GLY A 78 10.93 -10.46 23.24
N GLU A 79 9.67 -10.21 22.85
CA GLU A 79 9.27 -9.94 21.45
C GLU A 79 10.13 -8.85 20.76
N LYS A 80 10.68 -7.86 21.50
CA LYS A 80 11.48 -6.78 20.88
C LYS A 80 12.83 -7.20 20.35
N GLU A 81 13.31 -8.38 20.74
CA GLU A 81 14.58 -8.94 20.29
C GLU A 81 14.42 -9.52 18.88
N TYR A 82 13.23 -10.01 18.53
CA TYR A 82 12.96 -10.61 17.22
C TYR A 82 12.83 -9.53 16.12
N PRO A 83 13.69 -9.51 15.07
CA PRO A 83 13.72 -8.43 14.09
C PRO A 83 12.43 -8.24 13.28
N CYS A 84 11.69 -9.33 13.01
CA CYS A 84 10.43 -9.26 12.27
C CYS A 84 9.19 -9.10 13.17
N ALA A 85 9.35 -8.92 14.48
CA ALA A 85 8.19 -8.73 15.34
C ALA A 85 7.38 -7.48 14.95
N LYS A 86 6.05 -7.59 15.03
CA LYS A 86 5.10 -6.57 14.58
C LYS A 86 5.24 -6.16 13.09
N ARG A 87 5.89 -6.99 12.27
CA ARG A 87 5.92 -6.86 10.82
C ARG A 87 4.96 -7.88 10.20
N SER A 88 4.52 -7.63 8.96
CA SER A 88 3.67 -8.59 8.25
C SER A 88 4.52 -9.74 7.74
N ASP A 89 4.00 -10.96 7.85
CA ASP A 89 4.59 -12.14 7.20
C ASP A 89 4.43 -12.11 5.67
N VAL A 90 3.55 -11.24 5.14
CA VAL A 90 3.39 -11.02 3.71
C VAL A 90 4.40 -9.98 3.24
N ARG A 91 5.26 -10.35 2.29
CA ARG A 91 6.28 -9.46 1.71
C ARG A 91 5.85 -8.86 0.37
N PHE A 92 5.05 -9.60 -0.39
CA PHE A 92 4.66 -9.30 -1.77
C PHE A 92 3.14 -9.30 -1.90
N SER A 93 2.47 -8.34 -1.26
CA SER A 93 1.01 -8.27 -1.29
C SER A 93 0.48 -7.99 -2.70
N ASP A 94 -0.60 -8.67 -3.10
CA ASP A 94 -1.37 -8.38 -4.33
C ASP A 94 -2.46 -7.34 -4.13
N THR A 95 -2.65 -6.90 -2.88
CA THR A 95 -3.83 -6.15 -2.45
C THR A 95 -3.45 -4.86 -1.74
N GLU A 96 -2.41 -4.92 -0.89
CA GLU A 96 -1.78 -3.76 -0.31
C GLU A 96 -0.74 -3.16 -1.27
N GLY A 97 -0.46 -1.87 -1.12
CA GLY A 97 0.41 -1.12 -2.03
C GLY A 97 1.39 -0.24 -1.27
N ALA A 98 2.04 0.65 -2.00
CA ALA A 98 3.01 1.56 -1.42
C ALA A 98 2.35 2.62 -0.50
N GLU A 99 3.16 3.18 0.40
CA GLU A 99 2.78 4.29 1.28
C GLU A 99 3.42 5.58 0.79
N CYS A 100 2.62 6.62 0.56
CA CYS A 100 3.08 7.90 0.03
C CYS A 100 2.54 9.09 0.84
N ASP A 101 2.02 8.88 2.05
CA ASP A 101 1.56 9.94 2.96
C ASP A 101 2.74 10.75 3.50
N ASN A 102 2.60 12.07 3.44
CA ASN A 102 3.63 13.03 3.85
C ASN A 102 3.94 13.01 5.37
N ARG A 103 3.09 12.37 6.17
CA ARG A 103 3.31 12.16 7.61
C ARG A 103 4.23 10.96 7.87
N LYS A 104 4.29 10.01 6.95
CA LYS A 104 5.06 8.77 7.09
C LYS A 104 6.32 8.75 6.23
N ILE A 105 6.36 9.54 5.17
CA ILE A 105 7.52 9.65 4.28
C ILE A 105 8.15 11.03 4.45
N ARG A 106 9.44 11.06 4.80
CA ARG A 106 10.31 12.23 4.84
C ARG A 106 10.37 12.84 3.43
N ASP A 107 10.36 14.17 3.37
CA ASP A 107 10.45 14.96 2.12
C ASP A 107 9.27 14.81 1.14
N ASN A 108 8.18 14.18 1.57
CA ASN A 108 6.90 14.25 0.86
C ASN A 108 6.15 15.52 1.26
N ASP A 109 5.58 16.22 0.28
CA ASP A 109 4.71 17.38 0.50
C ASP A 109 3.23 17.01 0.32
N LYS A 110 2.33 17.78 0.95
CA LYS A 110 0.88 17.56 0.82
C LYS A 110 0.34 17.93 -0.57
N LYS A 111 1.02 18.81 -1.31
CA LYS A 111 0.55 19.42 -2.55
C LYS A 111 1.33 18.93 -3.79
N THR A 112 2.66 18.85 -3.72
CA THR A 112 3.48 18.67 -4.95
C THR A 112 3.78 17.21 -5.29
N GLY A 113 3.82 16.31 -4.32
CA GLY A 113 4.12 14.89 -4.56
C GLY A 113 5.19 14.36 -3.62
N GLY A 114 5.74 13.19 -3.95
CA GLY A 114 6.68 12.52 -3.06
C GLY A 114 7.02 11.09 -3.46
N ALA A 115 7.94 10.49 -2.70
CA ALA A 115 8.31 9.09 -2.80
C ALA A 115 7.22 8.19 -2.22
N CYS A 116 7.20 6.94 -2.68
CA CYS A 116 6.26 5.92 -2.23
C CYS A 116 7.05 4.73 -1.67
N ALA A 117 7.00 4.50 -0.36
CA ALA A 117 7.67 3.36 0.25
C ALA A 117 6.97 2.06 -0.17
N PRO A 118 7.67 1.11 -0.80
CA PRO A 118 7.10 -0.14 -1.27
C PRO A 118 6.69 -1.02 -0.08
N TYR A 119 5.71 -1.90 -0.30
CA TYR A 119 5.14 -2.74 0.76
C TYR A 119 6.19 -3.58 1.50
N ARG A 120 7.21 -4.07 0.77
CA ARG A 120 8.38 -4.75 1.34
C ARG A 120 9.10 -3.88 2.38
N ARG A 121 9.42 -2.63 2.05
CA ARG A 121 10.08 -1.68 2.97
C ARG A 121 9.22 -1.40 4.21
N LEU A 122 7.91 -1.26 4.06
CA LEU A 122 6.99 -0.98 5.19
C LEU A 122 7.01 -2.07 6.26
N HIS A 123 7.39 -3.29 5.89
CA HIS A 123 7.43 -4.44 6.76
C HIS A 123 8.86 -4.97 7.00
N LEU A 124 9.89 -4.24 6.61
CA LEU A 124 11.30 -4.63 6.79
C LEU A 124 11.58 -5.08 8.24
N CYS A 125 12.33 -6.17 8.40
CA CYS A 125 12.66 -6.73 9.72
C CYS A 125 13.75 -5.91 10.44
N ASP A 126 13.36 -4.73 10.96
CA ASP A 126 14.22 -3.77 11.66
C ASP A 126 13.77 -3.51 13.11
N TYR A 127 12.88 -4.34 13.66
CA TYR A 127 12.28 -4.07 14.97
C TYR A 127 13.28 -4.17 16.12
N ASN A 128 14.29 -5.03 16.03
CA ASN A 128 15.37 -5.10 17.03
C ASN A 128 16.16 -3.78 17.08
N LEU A 129 16.50 -3.21 15.92
CA LEU A 129 17.24 -1.94 15.81
C LEU A 129 16.49 -0.76 16.46
N GLU A 130 15.16 -0.76 16.38
CA GLU A 130 14.30 0.24 17.04
C GLU A 130 14.32 0.12 18.59
N ASN A 131 14.82 -0.99 19.12
CA ASN A 131 14.72 -1.36 20.53
C ASN A 131 16.06 -1.65 21.23
N ILE A 132 17.20 -1.51 20.53
CA ILE A 132 18.53 -1.52 21.16
C ILE A 132 18.55 -0.51 22.29
N ASN A 133 18.93 -0.95 23.48
CA ASN A 133 18.93 -0.13 24.69
C ASN A 133 20.20 -0.30 25.54
N ASP A 134 21.12 -1.19 25.17
CA ASP A 134 22.42 -1.35 25.83
C ASP A 134 23.49 -0.37 25.30
N TYR A 135 23.23 0.93 25.45
CA TYR A 135 24.13 1.97 24.93
C TYR A 135 25.50 2.02 25.61
N GLU A 136 25.69 1.36 26.75
CA GLU A 136 26.96 1.37 27.48
C GLU A 136 27.97 0.38 26.88
N ASN A 137 27.48 -0.73 26.31
CA ASN A 137 28.30 -1.78 25.70
C ASN A 137 28.30 -1.75 24.16
N ILE A 138 27.54 -0.84 23.54
CA ILE A 138 27.45 -0.71 22.08
C ILE A 138 28.83 -0.40 21.46
N THR A 139 29.21 -1.21 20.47
CA THR A 139 30.46 -1.05 19.71
C THR A 139 30.22 -1.26 18.22
N ASN A 140 31.24 -1.08 17.39
CA ASN A 140 31.16 -1.48 15.97
C ASN A 140 30.86 -2.98 15.82
N ASP A 141 31.40 -3.81 16.72
CA ASP A 141 31.25 -5.26 16.69
C ASP A 141 29.81 -5.67 17.06
N THR A 142 29.24 -5.13 18.14
CA THR A 142 27.87 -5.46 18.57
C THR A 142 26.80 -4.84 17.66
N LEU A 143 27.01 -3.60 17.17
CA LEU A 143 26.10 -3.01 16.16
C LEU A 143 26.09 -3.83 14.87
N LEU A 144 27.25 -4.34 14.44
CA LEU A 144 27.32 -5.18 13.23
C LEU A 144 26.45 -6.43 13.40
N VAL A 145 26.51 -7.08 14.57
CA VAL A 145 25.66 -8.24 14.88
C VAL A 145 24.18 -7.88 14.81
N ASP A 146 23.73 -6.81 15.46
CA ASP A 146 22.31 -6.42 15.46
C ASP A 146 21.79 -6.07 14.05
N VAL A 147 22.63 -5.44 13.21
CA VAL A 147 22.31 -5.17 11.80
C VAL A 147 22.31 -6.47 10.98
N CYS A 148 23.23 -7.40 11.25
CA CYS A 148 23.24 -8.72 10.62
C CYS A 148 22.02 -9.55 11.02
N LEU A 149 21.52 -9.45 12.25
CA LEU A 149 20.27 -10.09 12.66
C LEU A 149 19.06 -9.55 11.87
N ALA A 150 18.97 -8.22 11.74
CA ALA A 150 17.94 -7.59 10.91
C ALA A 150 18.00 -8.10 9.46
N ALA A 151 19.20 -8.15 8.89
CA ALA A 151 19.44 -8.65 7.54
C ALA A 151 19.10 -10.16 7.39
N LEU A 152 19.56 -11.01 8.31
CA LEU A 152 19.33 -12.45 8.33
C LEU A 152 17.83 -12.78 8.31
N HIS A 153 17.08 -12.17 9.22
CA HIS A 153 15.64 -12.40 9.34
C HIS A 153 14.84 -11.78 8.19
N GLU A 154 15.28 -10.62 7.66
CA GLU A 154 14.72 -10.06 6.41
C GLU A 154 14.93 -11.04 5.24
N GLY A 155 16.12 -11.61 5.12
CA GLY A 155 16.48 -12.60 4.10
C GLY A 155 15.64 -13.87 4.19
N GLN A 156 15.53 -14.44 5.39
CA GLN A 156 14.65 -15.57 5.73
C GLN A 156 13.20 -15.30 5.32
N SER A 157 12.67 -14.15 5.70
CA SER A 157 11.29 -13.76 5.42
C SER A 157 11.02 -13.62 3.92
N ILE A 158 11.94 -12.97 3.18
CA ILE A 158 11.84 -12.84 1.73
C ILE A 158 11.93 -14.22 1.05
N ALA A 159 12.92 -15.03 1.40
CA ALA A 159 13.14 -16.35 0.78
C ALA A 159 11.92 -17.27 0.95
N GLY A 160 11.32 -17.31 2.15
CA GLY A 160 10.14 -18.12 2.44
C GLY A 160 8.86 -17.68 1.71
N GLN A 161 8.81 -16.46 1.18
CA GLN A 161 7.63 -15.91 0.49
C GLN A 161 7.83 -15.72 -1.01
N HIS A 162 9.07 -15.52 -1.49
CA HIS A 162 9.36 -15.14 -2.88
C HIS A 162 8.75 -16.12 -3.88
N GLY A 163 8.96 -17.43 -3.70
CA GLY A 163 8.42 -18.45 -4.61
C GLY A 163 6.88 -18.49 -4.72
N LYS A 164 6.15 -17.94 -3.75
CA LYS A 164 4.67 -17.88 -3.78
C LYS A 164 4.15 -16.77 -4.69
N TYR A 165 4.91 -15.69 -4.85
CA TYR A 165 4.44 -14.46 -5.52
C TYR A 165 5.26 -14.10 -6.77
N HIS A 166 6.49 -14.61 -6.86
CA HIS A 166 7.42 -14.40 -7.96
C HIS A 166 7.77 -15.76 -8.57
N THR A 167 6.85 -16.30 -9.39
CA THR A 167 7.16 -17.49 -10.19
C THR A 167 8.15 -17.13 -11.29
N HIS A 168 8.86 -18.12 -11.85
CA HIS A 168 9.98 -17.95 -12.80
C HIS A 168 9.70 -17.08 -14.05
N SER A 169 8.48 -16.60 -14.27
CA SER A 169 8.08 -15.75 -15.40
C SER A 169 7.37 -14.43 -15.03
N SER A 170 7.11 -14.14 -13.75
CA SER A 170 6.13 -13.12 -13.34
C SER A 170 6.64 -12.02 -12.39
N GLY A 171 7.92 -12.00 -11.99
CA GLY A 171 8.44 -10.90 -11.17
C GLY A 171 9.95 -10.88 -10.97
N SER A 172 10.45 -9.94 -10.16
CA SER A 172 11.88 -9.75 -9.86
C SER A 172 12.53 -11.01 -9.28
N THR A 173 13.79 -11.27 -9.61
CA THR A 173 14.55 -12.41 -9.04
C THR A 173 14.76 -12.23 -7.54
N ILE A 174 14.94 -13.34 -6.81
CA ILE A 174 15.20 -13.30 -5.36
C ILE A 174 16.37 -12.36 -5.02
N CYS A 175 17.46 -12.43 -5.80
CA CYS A 175 18.63 -11.56 -5.61
C CYS A 175 18.31 -10.07 -5.82
N THR A 176 17.39 -9.74 -6.73
CA THR A 176 16.96 -8.35 -6.95
C THR A 176 16.17 -7.82 -5.76
N VAL A 177 15.27 -8.63 -5.20
CA VAL A 177 14.51 -8.22 -4.01
C VAL A 177 15.42 -8.06 -2.80
N LEU A 178 16.37 -8.98 -2.60
CA LEU A 178 17.36 -8.87 -1.53
C LEU A 178 18.24 -7.63 -1.71
N ALA A 179 18.66 -7.31 -2.93
CA ALA A 179 19.38 -6.07 -3.22
C ALA A 179 18.60 -4.80 -2.82
N ARG A 180 17.27 -4.78 -3.02
CA ARG A 180 16.40 -3.69 -2.56
C ARG A 180 16.33 -3.61 -1.03
N SER A 181 16.18 -4.75 -0.34
CA SER A 181 16.19 -4.78 1.14
C SER A 181 17.55 -4.40 1.72
N PHE A 182 18.65 -4.86 1.13
CA PHE A 182 20.00 -4.47 1.50
C PHE A 182 20.22 -2.96 1.41
N ALA A 183 19.79 -2.35 0.30
CA ALA A 183 19.90 -0.91 0.11
C ALA A 183 19.05 -0.11 1.10
N ASP A 184 17.86 -0.60 1.45
CA ASP A 184 17.01 0.02 2.47
C ASP A 184 17.58 -0.15 3.89
N ILE A 185 18.14 -1.31 4.24
CA ILE A 185 18.90 -1.49 5.50
C ILE A 185 20.07 -0.50 5.54
N GLY A 186 20.79 -0.36 4.43
CA GLY A 186 21.86 0.63 4.30
C GLY A 186 21.39 2.05 4.52
N ASP A 187 20.24 2.44 3.97
CA ASP A 187 19.69 3.78 4.20
C ASP A 187 19.16 3.98 5.63
N ILE A 188 18.63 2.94 6.27
CA ILE A 188 18.29 2.97 7.71
C ILE A 188 19.56 3.22 8.52
N VAL A 189 20.59 2.39 8.31
CA VAL A 189 21.88 2.50 9.02
C VAL A 189 22.55 3.83 8.77
N ARG A 190 22.39 4.44 7.59
CA ARG A 190 22.99 5.75 7.23
C ARG A 190 22.14 6.96 7.60
N GLY A 191 20.92 6.79 8.10
CA GLY A 191 20.00 7.89 8.43
C GLY A 191 19.38 8.56 7.20
N LYS A 192 19.45 7.87 6.07
CA LYS A 192 19.00 8.31 4.75
C LYS A 192 17.60 7.80 4.40
N ASP A 193 17.13 6.79 5.12
CA ASP A 193 15.80 6.23 4.92
C ASP A 193 14.70 7.31 5.05
N LEU A 194 13.76 7.26 4.12
CA LEU A 194 12.67 8.22 4.01
C LEU A 194 11.45 7.78 4.84
N TYR A 195 11.35 6.53 5.29
CA TYR A 195 10.17 6.03 5.99
C TYR A 195 10.27 6.23 7.52
N ARG A 196 9.38 7.06 8.07
CA ARG A 196 9.34 7.46 9.50
C ARG A 196 8.41 6.60 10.36
N GLY A 197 8.05 5.43 9.88
CA GLY A 197 7.07 4.56 10.54
C GLY A 197 5.63 5.07 10.50
N ASN A 198 4.71 4.27 11.03
CA ASN A 198 3.26 4.53 10.92
C ASN A 198 2.76 5.74 11.73
N ASN A 199 3.47 6.10 12.80
CA ASN A 199 3.10 7.21 13.68
C ASN A 199 3.81 8.52 13.34
N GLY A 200 4.66 8.53 12.30
CA GLY A 200 5.49 9.68 11.90
C GLY A 200 6.54 10.09 12.95
N LYS A 201 6.76 9.25 13.97
CA LYS A 201 7.82 9.38 14.97
C LYS A 201 8.88 8.37 14.62
N ASP A 202 10.05 8.85 14.22
CA ASP A 202 11.15 8.02 13.75
C ASP A 202 11.99 7.53 14.94
N LYS A 203 11.39 6.66 15.77
CA LYS A 203 12.05 6.10 16.95
C LYS A 203 13.32 5.32 16.57
N LEU A 204 13.30 4.65 15.41
CA LEU A 204 14.43 3.92 14.88
C LEU A 204 15.61 4.87 14.61
N GLU A 205 15.38 5.96 13.89
CA GLU A 205 16.45 6.92 13.60
C GLU A 205 16.93 7.66 14.86
N GLU A 206 16.03 8.00 15.78
CA GLU A 206 16.41 8.56 17.09
C GLU A 206 17.32 7.60 17.87
N ASN A 207 17.10 6.29 17.74
CA ASN A 207 17.91 5.27 18.39
C ASN A 207 19.29 5.14 17.73
N LEU A 208 19.31 5.03 16.40
CA LEU A 208 20.56 4.92 15.63
C LEU A 208 21.44 6.17 15.81
N LYS A 209 20.83 7.35 15.88
CA LYS A 209 21.56 8.58 16.22
C LYS A 209 22.34 8.46 17.54
N LYS A 210 21.71 7.95 18.60
CA LYS A 210 22.37 7.75 19.91
C LYS A 210 23.45 6.68 19.84
N ILE A 211 23.20 5.60 19.10
CA ILE A 211 24.18 4.53 18.90
C ILE A 211 25.44 5.08 18.22
N PHE A 212 25.28 5.87 17.15
CA PHE A 212 26.43 6.42 16.44
C PHE A 212 27.15 7.54 17.21
N GLU A 213 26.46 8.27 18.07
CA GLU A 213 27.09 9.13 19.08
C GLU A 213 28.01 8.33 19.99
N LYS A 214 27.55 7.18 20.53
CA LYS A 214 28.39 6.29 21.34
C LYS A 214 29.56 5.68 20.58
N ILE A 215 29.34 5.26 19.34
CA ILE A 215 30.42 4.75 18.48
C ILE A 215 31.48 5.82 18.25
N HIS A 216 31.07 7.06 17.97
CA HIS A 216 31.97 8.21 17.80
C HIS A 216 32.78 8.50 19.07
N ASP A 217 32.11 8.57 20.23
CA ASP A 217 32.75 8.81 21.53
C ASP A 217 33.78 7.73 21.88
N ASN A 218 33.53 6.49 21.48
CA ASN A 218 34.36 5.31 21.78
C ASN A 218 35.49 5.07 20.76
N LEU A 219 35.66 5.92 19.74
CA LEU A 219 36.77 5.79 18.79
C LEU A 219 38.11 5.99 19.50
N LYS A 220 38.91 4.92 19.61
CA LYS A 220 40.21 4.92 20.30
C LYS A 220 41.24 5.87 19.68
N ASN A 221 41.14 6.13 18.38
CA ASN A 221 42.06 7.02 17.67
C ASN A 221 41.45 8.44 17.61
N LYS A 222 42.18 9.41 18.17
CA LYS A 222 41.74 10.82 18.23
C LYS A 222 41.63 11.48 16.86
N GLU A 223 42.47 11.10 15.89
CA GLU A 223 42.43 11.64 14.52
C GLU A 223 41.16 11.18 13.80
N ALA A 224 40.76 9.91 13.98
CA ALA A 224 39.50 9.37 13.48
C ALA A 224 38.29 10.05 14.14
N GLN A 225 38.34 10.22 15.47
CA GLN A 225 37.31 10.93 16.20
C GLN A 225 37.16 12.38 15.72
N GLU A 226 38.27 13.09 15.48
CA GLU A 226 38.26 14.45 14.93
C GLU A 226 37.79 14.46 13.46
N TYR A 227 38.18 13.47 12.64
CA TYR A 227 37.77 13.33 11.24
C TYR A 227 36.25 13.14 11.08
N TYR A 228 35.63 12.45 12.04
CA TYR A 228 34.18 12.24 12.12
C TYR A 228 33.47 13.22 13.05
N LYS A 229 34.16 14.27 13.51
CA LYS A 229 33.61 15.20 14.48
C LYS A 229 32.37 15.89 13.99
N ASN A 230 31.44 15.99 14.92
CA ASN A 230 30.13 16.57 14.75
C ASN A 230 30.17 18.11 14.84
N ASN A 231 30.69 18.78 13.81
CA ASN A 231 30.60 20.23 13.67
C ASN A 231 29.18 20.61 13.19
N ASP A 232 28.18 20.44 14.07
CA ASP A 232 26.75 20.78 13.92
C ASP A 232 25.84 19.80 13.15
N ASP A 233 26.29 18.58 12.83
CA ASP A 233 25.45 17.53 12.23
C ASP A 233 25.01 16.46 13.26
N PRO A 234 23.82 16.59 13.87
CA PRO A 234 23.35 15.64 14.87
C PRO A 234 23.18 14.21 14.35
N TYR A 235 23.32 13.93 13.05
CA TYR A 235 23.05 12.63 12.44
C TYR A 235 24.30 11.81 12.09
N TYR A 236 25.51 12.37 12.28
CA TYR A 236 26.78 11.66 12.04
C TYR A 236 26.89 11.05 10.63
N TYR A 237 26.35 11.71 9.59
CA TYR A 237 26.19 11.09 8.27
C TYR A 237 27.48 10.49 7.71
N LYS A 238 28.60 11.23 7.81
CA LYS A 238 29.91 10.77 7.35
C LYS A 238 30.37 9.48 8.05
N LEU A 239 30.27 9.42 9.38
CA LEU A 239 30.61 8.23 10.17
C LEU A 239 29.74 7.03 9.76
N ARG A 240 28.44 7.25 9.58
CA ARG A 240 27.48 6.19 9.23
C ARG A 240 27.68 5.66 7.81
N GLU A 241 28.03 6.52 6.86
CA GLU A 241 28.37 6.14 5.49
C GLU A 241 29.64 5.28 5.42
N ASP A 242 30.68 5.69 6.15
CA ASP A 242 31.93 4.94 6.21
C ASP A 242 31.76 3.62 7.00
N TRP A 243 30.94 3.62 8.05
CA TRP A 243 30.57 2.40 8.79
C TRP A 243 29.83 1.41 7.89
N TRP A 244 28.82 1.86 7.14
CA TRP A 244 28.12 1.01 6.18
C TRP A 244 29.10 0.43 5.16
N THR A 245 29.92 1.28 4.54
CA THR A 245 30.89 0.86 3.52
C THR A 245 31.86 -0.21 4.05
N ALA A 246 32.31 -0.10 5.30
CA ALA A 246 33.22 -1.04 5.94
C ALA A 246 32.59 -2.41 6.26
N ASN A 247 31.27 -2.46 6.44
CA ASN A 247 30.55 -3.63 6.98
C ASN A 247 29.55 -4.27 5.99
N ARG A 248 29.26 -3.60 4.87
CA ARG A 248 28.23 -4.01 3.90
C ARG A 248 28.40 -5.43 3.36
N ALA A 249 29.62 -5.94 3.28
CA ALA A 249 29.91 -7.31 2.82
C ALA A 249 29.35 -8.36 3.79
N THR A 250 29.64 -8.24 5.08
CA THR A 250 29.13 -9.14 6.14
C THR A 250 27.61 -9.05 6.26
N ILE A 251 27.03 -7.85 6.08
CA ILE A 251 25.57 -7.65 6.11
C ILE A 251 24.90 -8.33 4.91
N TRP A 252 25.52 -8.27 3.72
CA TRP A 252 25.03 -8.99 2.53
C TRP A 252 25.10 -10.51 2.74
N GLU A 253 26.16 -10.99 3.38
CA GLU A 253 26.30 -12.39 3.75
C GLU A 253 25.14 -12.83 4.65
N ALA A 254 24.89 -12.11 5.75
CA ALA A 254 23.75 -12.36 6.64
C ALA A 254 22.41 -12.41 5.89
N LEU A 255 22.16 -11.42 5.03
CA LEU A 255 20.92 -11.30 4.24
C LEU A 255 20.66 -12.50 3.31
N THR A 256 21.71 -13.20 2.89
CA THR A 256 21.64 -14.22 1.83
C THR A 256 21.77 -15.66 2.34
N CYS A 257 21.83 -15.87 3.66
CA CYS A 257 22.05 -17.19 4.27
C CYS A 257 21.08 -18.29 3.78
N GLU A 258 19.77 -17.98 3.76
CA GLU A 258 18.69 -18.89 3.36
C GLU A 258 18.40 -18.96 1.86
N VAL A 259 19.19 -18.26 1.04
CA VAL A 259 18.97 -18.29 -0.40
C VAL A 259 19.52 -19.59 -0.95
N GLY A 260 18.64 -20.54 -1.30
CA GLY A 260 19.06 -21.80 -1.91
C GLY A 260 19.72 -21.60 -3.29
N SER A 261 19.01 -20.95 -4.21
CA SER A 261 19.53 -20.60 -5.54
C SER A 261 18.99 -19.24 -6.00
N GLY A 262 19.77 -18.51 -6.79
CA GLY A 262 19.36 -17.21 -7.30
C GLY A 262 20.45 -16.57 -8.13
N THR A 263 20.07 -15.87 -9.20
CA THR A 263 21.00 -15.14 -10.06
C THR A 263 20.75 -13.63 -9.97
N TYR A 264 21.80 -12.87 -9.65
CA TYR A 264 21.75 -11.41 -9.74
C TYR A 264 21.75 -10.98 -11.21
N PHE A 265 20.94 -9.97 -11.55
CA PHE A 265 20.62 -9.68 -12.94
C PHE A 265 21.83 -9.14 -13.74
N ARG A 266 22.66 -8.28 -13.13
CA ARG A 266 23.87 -7.76 -13.78
C ARG A 266 25.09 -8.65 -13.48
N PRO A 267 25.96 -8.96 -14.46
CA PRO A 267 27.28 -9.50 -14.19
C PRO A 267 28.13 -8.45 -13.45
N THR A 268 28.44 -8.71 -12.19
CA THR A 268 29.19 -7.78 -11.34
C THR A 268 30.36 -8.43 -10.61
N CYS A 269 30.43 -9.76 -10.56
CA CYS A 269 31.48 -10.47 -9.84
C CYS A 269 32.80 -10.48 -10.64
N GLY A 270 33.89 -10.06 -9.99
CA GLY A 270 35.21 -9.84 -10.58
C GLY A 270 35.55 -8.35 -10.71
N ASP A 271 36.84 -8.06 -10.94
CA ASP A 271 37.39 -6.70 -10.98
C ASP A 271 37.31 -6.02 -12.36
N ASN A 272 37.07 -6.80 -13.42
CA ASN A 272 36.99 -6.32 -14.80
C ASN A 272 35.58 -6.52 -15.35
N GLU A 273 34.93 -5.42 -15.75
CA GLU A 273 33.57 -5.42 -16.31
C GLU A 273 33.42 -6.34 -17.51
N ASN A 274 34.45 -6.46 -18.38
CA ASN A 274 34.39 -7.29 -19.58
C ASN A 274 34.39 -8.80 -19.29
N THR A 275 34.85 -9.19 -18.10
CA THR A 275 34.92 -10.59 -17.66
C THR A 275 34.06 -10.83 -16.43
N ALA A 276 33.24 -9.85 -16.04
CA ALA A 276 32.41 -9.95 -14.86
C ALA A 276 31.37 -11.07 -15.04
N THR A 277 31.09 -11.78 -13.96
CA THR A 277 30.12 -12.88 -13.95
C THR A 277 28.93 -12.55 -13.06
N GLN A 278 27.79 -13.22 -13.30
CA GLN A 278 26.63 -13.09 -12.43
C GLN A 278 26.85 -13.89 -11.14
N ALA A 279 26.42 -13.33 -10.01
CA ALA A 279 26.32 -14.06 -8.76
C ALA A 279 25.18 -15.09 -8.83
N LYS A 280 25.51 -16.39 -8.91
CA LYS A 280 24.56 -17.50 -9.13
C LYS A 280 24.29 -18.36 -7.89
N ASN A 281 25.20 -18.35 -6.91
CA ASN A 281 25.14 -19.20 -5.72
C ASN A 281 24.83 -18.32 -4.51
N LYS A 282 23.62 -18.49 -3.93
CA LYS A 282 23.11 -17.65 -2.84
C LYS A 282 23.14 -16.13 -3.10
N CYS A 283 23.13 -15.69 -4.36
CA CYS A 283 23.35 -14.29 -4.72
C CYS A 283 24.70 -13.72 -4.22
N ARG A 284 25.76 -14.54 -4.15
CA ARG A 284 27.11 -14.11 -3.73
C ARG A 284 28.13 -14.30 -4.85
N CYS A 285 29.15 -13.45 -4.85
CA CYS A 285 30.29 -13.57 -5.76
C CYS A 285 31.28 -14.62 -5.26
N LYS A 286 31.75 -15.49 -6.16
CA LYS A 286 32.75 -16.51 -5.87
C LYS A 286 34.14 -16.02 -6.26
N ASP A 287 35.16 -16.59 -5.63
CA ASP A 287 36.56 -16.39 -6.02
C ASP A 287 36.82 -16.87 -7.46
N GLU A 288 37.98 -16.53 -8.03
CA GLU A 288 38.34 -16.91 -9.41
C GLU A 288 38.30 -18.43 -9.66
N LYS A 289 38.42 -19.24 -8.58
CA LYS A 289 38.36 -20.70 -8.63
C LYS A 289 36.94 -21.24 -8.48
N GLY A 290 35.95 -20.37 -8.30
CA GLY A 290 34.55 -20.72 -8.09
C GLY A 290 34.27 -21.42 -6.75
N LYS A 291 35.23 -21.45 -5.82
CA LYS A 291 35.18 -22.32 -4.64
C LYS A 291 34.56 -21.62 -3.44
N ASN A 292 35.08 -20.46 -3.06
CA ASN A 292 34.65 -19.75 -1.85
C ASN A 292 33.90 -18.46 -2.21
N ASP A 293 33.03 -18.03 -1.32
CA ASP A 293 32.43 -16.70 -1.41
C ASP A 293 33.53 -15.63 -1.18
N THR A 294 33.35 -14.47 -1.79
CA THR A 294 34.22 -13.30 -1.65
C THR A 294 33.49 -12.20 -0.90
N ASP A 295 34.23 -11.21 -0.41
CA ASP A 295 33.67 -9.99 0.20
C ASP A 295 32.98 -9.07 -0.84
N GLN A 296 32.96 -9.43 -2.12
CA GLN A 296 32.32 -8.64 -3.17
C GLN A 296 30.80 -8.81 -3.12
N VAL A 297 30.11 -7.73 -2.76
CA VAL A 297 28.66 -7.62 -2.88
C VAL A 297 28.30 -7.37 -4.35
N PRO A 298 27.44 -8.20 -4.98
CA PRO A 298 27.14 -8.10 -6.41
C PRO A 298 26.23 -6.92 -6.78
N THR A 299 25.66 -6.22 -5.80
CA THR A 299 24.74 -5.11 -6.01
C THR A 299 25.35 -3.80 -5.52
N TYR A 300 24.92 -2.69 -6.14
CA TYR A 300 25.30 -1.32 -5.80
C TYR A 300 24.10 -0.39 -5.60
N PHE A 301 22.88 -0.95 -5.54
CA PHE A 301 21.66 -0.27 -5.13
C PHE A 301 21.80 0.52 -3.84
N ASP A 302 22.63 0.12 -2.89
CA ASP A 302 22.91 0.91 -1.68
C ASP A 302 23.61 2.25 -1.98
N TYR A 303 24.11 2.48 -3.19
CA TYR A 303 24.62 3.78 -3.66
C TYR A 303 23.71 4.46 -4.70
N VAL A 304 22.48 3.97 -4.86
CA VAL A 304 21.41 4.59 -5.66
C VAL A 304 20.47 5.34 -4.72
N PRO A 305 20.08 6.60 -4.96
CA PRO A 305 19.12 7.32 -4.11
C PRO A 305 17.81 6.55 -3.89
N GLN A 306 17.36 6.48 -2.63
CA GLN A 306 16.23 5.63 -2.23
C GLN A 306 14.96 5.83 -3.04
N TYR A 307 14.61 7.08 -3.33
CA TYR A 307 13.43 7.42 -4.14
C TYR A 307 13.44 6.73 -5.51
N LEU A 308 14.58 6.68 -6.21
CA LEU A 308 14.68 6.05 -7.52
C LEU A 308 14.52 4.53 -7.43
N ARG A 309 15.06 3.91 -6.38
CA ARG A 309 14.90 2.47 -6.13
C ARG A 309 13.44 2.12 -5.84
N TRP A 310 12.77 2.93 -5.03
CA TRP A 310 11.36 2.74 -4.73
C TRP A 310 10.47 2.97 -5.95
N PHE A 311 10.80 3.91 -6.83
CA PHE A 311 10.04 4.14 -8.05
C PHE A 311 10.23 3.00 -9.06
N GLU A 312 11.46 2.46 -9.16
CA GLU A 312 11.74 1.25 -9.94
C GLU A 312 10.98 0.03 -9.39
N GLU A 313 11.03 -0.22 -8.07
CA GLU A 313 10.29 -1.30 -7.43
C GLU A 313 8.77 -1.15 -7.59
N TRP A 314 8.26 0.09 -7.47
CA TRP A 314 6.86 0.41 -7.68
C TRP A 314 6.41 0.09 -9.11
N ALA A 315 7.23 0.39 -10.13
CA ALA A 315 6.87 0.12 -11.52
C ALA A 315 6.79 -1.37 -11.81
N GLU A 316 7.76 -2.17 -11.35
CA GLU A 316 7.71 -3.63 -11.49
C GLU A 316 6.50 -4.23 -10.74
N ASP A 317 6.23 -3.77 -9.51
CA ASP A 317 5.10 -4.23 -8.70
C ASP A 317 3.74 -3.85 -9.34
N PHE A 318 3.64 -2.65 -9.89
CA PHE A 318 2.48 -2.19 -10.66
C PHE A 318 2.22 -3.11 -11.85
N CYS A 319 3.25 -3.42 -12.66
CA CYS A 319 3.11 -4.25 -13.85
C CYS A 319 2.68 -5.68 -13.49
N ARG A 320 3.29 -6.28 -12.45
CA ARG A 320 2.91 -7.59 -11.91
C ARG A 320 1.44 -7.62 -11.47
N LYS A 321 1.01 -6.63 -10.68
CA LYS A 321 -0.37 -6.52 -10.19
C LYS A 321 -1.35 -6.24 -11.32
N ARG A 322 -0.99 -5.40 -12.29
CA ARG A 322 -1.84 -5.08 -13.44
C ARG A 322 -2.14 -6.34 -14.25
N LYS A 323 -1.14 -7.16 -14.52
CA LYS A 323 -1.32 -8.43 -15.23
C LYS A 323 -2.35 -9.32 -14.51
N LYS A 324 -2.16 -9.55 -13.21
CA LYS A 324 -3.09 -10.36 -12.40
C LYS A 324 -4.52 -9.79 -12.40
N GLN A 325 -4.64 -8.47 -12.27
CA GLN A 325 -5.94 -7.80 -12.27
C GLN A 325 -6.65 -7.89 -13.64
N LEU A 326 -5.91 -7.78 -14.75
CA LEU A 326 -6.45 -7.96 -16.11
C LEU A 326 -6.89 -9.41 -16.36
N GLU A 327 -6.08 -10.40 -15.96
CA GLU A 327 -6.42 -11.82 -16.05
C GLU A 327 -7.70 -12.13 -15.27
N ASN A 328 -7.83 -11.58 -14.05
CA ASN A 328 -9.04 -11.72 -13.25
C ASN A 328 -10.26 -11.05 -13.91
N ALA A 329 -10.13 -9.81 -14.39
CA ALA A 329 -11.21 -9.11 -15.09
C ALA A 329 -11.67 -9.89 -16.33
N LYS A 330 -10.73 -10.40 -17.14
CA LYS A 330 -11.01 -11.25 -18.30
C LYS A 330 -11.78 -12.51 -17.90
N LYS A 331 -11.28 -13.26 -16.92
CA LYS A 331 -11.94 -14.48 -16.43
C LYS A 331 -13.37 -14.21 -15.95
N GLN A 332 -13.55 -13.19 -15.12
CA GLN A 332 -14.86 -12.91 -14.52
C GLN A 332 -15.85 -12.32 -15.53
N CYS A 333 -15.38 -11.53 -16.50
CA CYS A 333 -16.25 -10.80 -17.43
C CYS A 333 -16.42 -11.45 -18.81
N ARG A 334 -15.49 -12.33 -19.22
CA ARG A 334 -15.52 -13.01 -20.53
C ARG A 334 -15.52 -14.53 -20.44
N GLY A 335 -15.30 -15.10 -19.25
CA GLY A 335 -15.30 -16.54 -19.03
C GLY A 335 -14.03 -17.24 -19.53
N ASP A 336 -14.02 -18.56 -19.40
CA ASP A 336 -12.97 -19.43 -19.95
C ASP A 336 -13.24 -19.73 -21.43
N SER A 337 -12.18 -20.07 -22.18
CA SER A 337 -12.30 -20.42 -23.61
C SER A 337 -13.30 -21.57 -23.81
N GLY A 338 -14.22 -21.40 -24.76
CA GLY A 338 -15.25 -22.41 -25.08
C GLY A 338 -16.56 -22.29 -24.29
N LYS A 339 -16.68 -21.33 -23.35
CA LYS A 339 -17.93 -20.98 -22.68
C LYS A 339 -18.28 -19.52 -23.01
N PRO A 340 -19.16 -19.24 -23.99
CA PRO A 340 -19.46 -17.86 -24.39
C PRO A 340 -20.05 -17.08 -23.21
N LYS A 341 -19.30 -16.09 -22.73
CA LYS A 341 -19.71 -15.16 -21.67
C LYS A 341 -19.29 -13.76 -22.08
N TYR A 342 -20.20 -12.80 -21.92
CA TYR A 342 -19.87 -11.39 -22.08
C TYR A 342 -20.70 -10.58 -21.08
N CYS A 343 -20.04 -10.19 -19.99
CA CYS A 343 -20.61 -9.36 -18.95
C CYS A 343 -20.05 -7.94 -18.99
N ASP A 344 -20.82 -6.96 -18.56
CA ASP A 344 -20.30 -5.64 -18.26
C ASP A 344 -20.03 -5.43 -16.77
N LEU A 345 -19.42 -4.28 -16.45
CA LEU A 345 -19.13 -3.87 -15.07
C LEU A 345 -20.39 -3.70 -14.19
N ASN A 346 -21.56 -3.62 -14.80
CA ASN A 346 -22.84 -3.42 -14.13
C ASN A 346 -23.60 -4.75 -13.93
N GLY A 347 -22.98 -5.88 -14.28
CA GLY A 347 -23.56 -7.21 -14.10
C GLY A 347 -24.60 -7.60 -15.16
N LEU A 348 -24.59 -6.93 -16.30
CA LEU A 348 -25.51 -7.22 -17.40
C LEU A 348 -24.93 -8.26 -18.34
N ASN A 349 -25.79 -9.14 -18.88
CA ASN A 349 -25.43 -10.05 -19.95
C ASN A 349 -25.51 -9.31 -21.29
N CYS A 350 -24.37 -9.08 -21.92
CA CYS A 350 -24.28 -8.30 -23.15
C CYS A 350 -24.73 -9.04 -24.41
N GLU A 351 -24.95 -10.35 -24.37
CA GLU A 351 -25.56 -11.08 -25.47
C GLU A 351 -27.04 -10.68 -25.64
N ARG A 352 -27.72 -10.44 -24.52
CA ARG A 352 -29.14 -10.07 -24.48
C ARG A 352 -29.38 -8.58 -24.30
N THR A 353 -28.50 -7.89 -23.57
CA THR A 353 -28.63 -6.46 -23.27
C THR A 353 -28.38 -5.60 -24.52
N LYS A 354 -29.25 -4.61 -24.74
CA LYS A 354 -29.18 -3.62 -25.82
C LYS A 354 -29.41 -2.23 -25.23
N TYR A 355 -28.33 -1.52 -24.94
CA TYR A 355 -28.37 -0.17 -24.36
C TYR A 355 -29.13 0.83 -25.25
N LYS A 356 -29.00 0.71 -26.59
CA LYS A 356 -29.61 1.65 -27.55
C LYS A 356 -31.14 1.77 -27.44
N ILE A 357 -31.79 0.68 -27.04
CA ILE A 357 -33.26 0.58 -26.92
C ILE A 357 -33.73 0.45 -25.46
N GLY A 358 -32.83 0.61 -24.49
CA GLY A 358 -33.17 0.47 -23.07
C GLY A 358 -33.56 -0.95 -22.63
N TYR A 359 -33.09 -1.99 -23.33
CA TYR A 359 -33.38 -3.38 -22.98
C TYR A 359 -32.22 -3.98 -22.19
N PHE A 360 -32.41 -4.17 -20.88
CA PHE A 360 -31.35 -4.61 -19.97
C PHE A 360 -31.67 -5.98 -19.37
N VAL A 361 -30.67 -6.87 -19.36
CA VAL A 361 -30.84 -8.24 -18.86
C VAL A 361 -29.71 -8.56 -17.90
N GLU A 362 -30.08 -8.97 -16.70
CA GLU A 362 -29.13 -9.48 -15.71
C GLU A 362 -28.48 -10.78 -16.18
N GLY A 363 -27.16 -10.88 -16.02
CA GLY A 363 -26.44 -12.14 -16.23
C GLY A 363 -26.24 -12.88 -14.92
N ALA A 364 -26.67 -14.13 -14.87
CA ALA A 364 -26.58 -14.97 -13.66
C ALA A 364 -25.17 -14.98 -13.05
N ASP A 365 -24.10 -14.95 -13.87
CA ASP A 365 -22.70 -14.93 -13.44
C ASP A 365 -21.96 -13.60 -13.67
N CYS A 366 -22.70 -12.54 -13.97
CA CYS A 366 -22.10 -11.23 -14.26
C CYS A 366 -21.88 -10.37 -13.00
N LYS A 367 -22.50 -10.70 -11.86
CA LYS A 367 -22.20 -10.06 -10.56
C LYS A 367 -20.71 -10.15 -10.17
N LYS A 368 -20.04 -11.28 -10.47
CA LYS A 368 -18.60 -11.46 -10.25
C LYS A 368 -17.74 -10.53 -11.10
N CYS A 369 -18.17 -10.24 -12.34
CA CYS A 369 -17.54 -9.23 -13.19
C CYS A 369 -17.64 -7.85 -12.54
N SER A 370 -18.82 -7.48 -12.02
CA SER A 370 -19.01 -6.20 -11.32
C SER A 370 -18.06 -6.05 -10.11
N VAL A 371 -17.91 -7.10 -9.29
CA VAL A 371 -16.98 -7.14 -8.15
C VAL A 371 -15.53 -6.96 -8.61
N ALA A 372 -15.08 -7.75 -9.59
CA ALA A 372 -13.71 -7.69 -10.12
C ALA A 372 -13.40 -6.31 -10.73
N CYS A 373 -14.32 -5.76 -11.52
CA CYS A 373 -14.16 -4.46 -12.16
C CYS A 373 -14.16 -3.30 -11.16
N LYS A 374 -14.98 -3.36 -10.11
CA LYS A 374 -14.95 -2.34 -9.05
C LYS A 374 -13.57 -2.26 -8.40
N ARG A 375 -13.00 -3.42 -8.03
CA ARG A 375 -11.64 -3.51 -7.47
C ARG A 375 -10.59 -2.99 -8.45
N PHE A 376 -10.67 -3.38 -9.72
CA PHE A 376 -9.74 -2.93 -10.77
C PHE A 376 -9.73 -1.40 -10.88
N VAL A 377 -10.91 -0.79 -11.01
CA VAL A 377 -11.07 0.66 -11.20
C VAL A 377 -10.58 1.46 -9.99
N GLU A 378 -10.86 0.99 -8.78
CA GLU A 378 -10.39 1.64 -7.55
C GLU A 378 -8.86 1.53 -7.41
N TRP A 379 -8.31 0.34 -7.67
CA TRP A 379 -6.88 0.10 -7.62
C TRP A 379 -6.11 0.92 -8.65
N ILE A 380 -6.54 0.93 -9.93
CA ILE A 380 -5.82 1.65 -10.99
C ILE A 380 -5.83 3.16 -10.76
N ALA A 381 -6.93 3.71 -10.22
CA ALA A 381 -7.01 5.11 -9.85
C ALA A 381 -6.09 5.47 -8.67
N LYS A 382 -5.82 4.52 -7.75
CA LYS A 382 -4.81 4.69 -6.70
C LYS A 382 -3.41 4.67 -7.29
N GLN A 383 -3.11 3.71 -8.16
CA GLN A 383 -1.80 3.59 -8.82
C GLN A 383 -1.45 4.83 -9.65
N LYS A 384 -2.41 5.40 -10.39
CA LYS A 384 -2.19 6.66 -11.12
C LYS A 384 -1.76 7.80 -10.20
N LYS A 385 -2.35 7.92 -9.01
CA LYS A 385 -1.97 8.95 -8.03
C LYS A 385 -0.59 8.70 -7.44
N GLU A 386 -0.21 7.45 -7.20
CA GLU A 386 1.13 7.08 -6.75
C GLU A 386 2.17 7.40 -7.82
N PHE A 387 1.87 7.10 -9.08
CA PHE A 387 2.68 7.46 -10.24
C PHE A 387 2.87 8.96 -10.38
N GLU A 388 1.79 9.75 -10.39
CA GLU A 388 1.85 11.22 -10.51
C GLU A 388 2.72 11.84 -9.41
N LYS A 389 2.59 11.35 -8.17
CA LYS A 389 3.42 11.79 -7.04
C LYS A 389 4.90 11.52 -7.26
N GLN A 390 5.24 10.32 -7.73
CA GLN A 390 6.62 9.91 -7.95
C GLN A 390 7.21 10.62 -9.17
N LYS A 391 6.45 10.79 -10.26
CA LYS A 391 6.86 11.57 -11.43
C LYS A 391 7.23 13.00 -11.05
N ASN A 392 6.39 13.69 -10.28
CA ASN A 392 6.69 15.06 -9.82
C ASN A 392 7.93 15.10 -8.92
N LYS A 393 8.15 14.08 -8.08
CA LYS A 393 9.31 13.97 -7.21
C LYS A 393 10.62 13.88 -8.02
N TYR A 394 10.60 13.23 -9.19
CA TYR A 394 11.78 13.16 -10.06
C TYR A 394 12.28 14.54 -10.43
N ASP A 395 11.38 15.40 -10.92
CA ASP A 395 11.70 16.76 -11.33
C ASP A 395 12.21 17.61 -10.16
N GLU A 396 11.65 17.41 -8.97
CA GLU A 396 12.10 18.08 -7.74
C GLU A 396 13.52 17.65 -7.36
N GLU A 397 13.82 16.35 -7.38
CA GLU A 397 15.16 15.84 -7.07
C GLU A 397 16.20 16.32 -8.10
N MET A 398 15.87 16.30 -9.39
CA MET A 398 16.76 16.80 -10.44
C MET A 398 17.09 18.28 -10.25
N LYS A 399 16.09 19.11 -9.91
CA LYS A 399 16.26 20.55 -9.63
C LYS A 399 17.15 20.84 -8.43
N LYS A 400 17.07 20.03 -7.37
CA LYS A 400 17.90 20.19 -6.16
C LYS A 400 19.40 20.17 -6.50
N TYR A 401 19.79 19.40 -7.50
CA TYR A 401 21.21 19.23 -7.83
C TYR A 401 21.65 20.06 -9.05
N THR A 402 20.77 20.67 -9.86
CA THR A 402 21.18 21.48 -11.04
C THR A 402 21.63 22.90 -10.71
N ASN A 403 21.12 23.52 -9.64
CA ASN A 403 21.22 24.98 -9.51
C ASN A 403 22.51 25.52 -8.91
N GLY A 404 23.52 24.71 -8.57
CA GLY A 404 24.79 25.23 -8.02
C GLY A 404 24.65 26.09 -6.76
N GLU A 405 23.46 26.19 -6.16
CA GLU A 405 23.27 26.81 -4.86
C GLU A 405 23.82 25.86 -3.81
N SER A 406 25.03 26.15 -3.35
CA SER A 406 25.32 26.03 -1.93
C SER A 406 24.20 26.76 -1.15
N GLY A 407 23.13 26.04 -0.82
CA GLY A 407 22.07 26.48 0.09
C GLY A 407 20.71 26.75 -0.53
N SER A 408 19.87 25.71 -0.67
CA SER A 408 18.44 25.91 -0.42
C SER A 408 18.25 26.21 1.07
N ARG A 409 18.15 27.50 1.36
CA ARG A 409 17.92 28.11 2.68
C ARG A 409 16.51 27.80 3.24
N ARG A 410 15.83 26.74 2.79
CA ARG A 410 14.50 26.30 3.28
C ARG A 410 14.41 24.78 3.47
N LEU A 411 15.31 24.23 4.28
CA LEU A 411 15.02 23.32 5.40
C LEU A 411 16.33 22.96 6.14
N ARG A 412 17.05 23.98 6.62
CA ARG A 412 17.96 23.86 7.77
C ARG A 412 17.73 25.07 8.66
N ARG A 413 16.81 24.97 9.63
CA ARG A 413 16.95 25.77 10.85
C ARG A 413 18.06 25.10 11.64
N GLY A 414 19.25 25.64 11.49
CA GLY A 414 20.51 25.10 11.99
C GLY A 414 21.59 25.56 11.01
N ALA A 415 22.11 26.76 11.24
CA ALA A 415 23.21 27.30 10.46
C ALA A 415 24.44 26.42 10.67
N SER A 416 24.98 25.84 9.60
CA SER A 416 26.34 25.32 9.57
C SER A 416 26.86 25.30 8.14
N THR A 417 28.12 25.68 7.99
CA THR A 417 28.89 25.84 6.75
C THR A 417 29.57 24.54 6.29
N THR A 418 29.11 23.36 6.74
CA THR A 418 29.73 22.08 6.38
C THR A 418 29.19 21.52 5.06
N ASN A 419 30.12 21.32 4.13
CA ASN A 419 29.96 21.06 2.69
C ASN A 419 29.86 19.54 2.37
N TYR A 420 29.24 18.73 3.23
CA TYR A 420 29.09 17.29 2.96
C TYR A 420 28.01 17.06 1.90
N ASN A 421 28.44 16.98 0.65
CA ASN A 421 27.61 16.52 -0.45
C ASN A 421 27.69 14.99 -0.50
N GLY A 422 26.72 14.30 0.12
CA GLY A 422 26.65 12.82 0.14
C GLY A 422 26.61 12.19 -1.26
N TYR A 423 26.66 10.84 -1.30
CA TYR A 423 26.72 10.06 -2.55
C TYR A 423 25.61 10.41 -3.56
N GLU A 424 24.46 10.90 -3.09
CA GLU A 424 23.30 11.26 -3.91
C GLU A 424 23.65 12.37 -4.91
N LYS A 425 24.47 13.36 -4.52
CA LYS A 425 24.87 14.41 -5.44
C LYS A 425 25.66 13.83 -6.61
N ILE A 426 26.61 12.95 -6.32
CA ILE A 426 27.43 12.26 -7.33
C ILE A 426 26.52 11.46 -8.26
N PHE A 427 25.54 10.76 -7.69
CA PHE A 427 24.57 9.99 -8.46
C PHE A 427 23.74 10.88 -9.40
N TYR A 428 23.13 11.96 -8.89
CA TYR A 428 22.29 12.84 -9.71
C TYR A 428 23.09 13.63 -10.75
N ASP A 429 24.35 13.98 -10.46
CA ASP A 429 25.24 14.61 -11.46
C ASP A 429 25.52 13.65 -12.64
N LYS A 430 25.69 12.35 -12.37
CA LYS A 430 25.76 11.31 -13.41
C LYS A 430 24.42 11.11 -14.12
N LEU A 431 23.32 11.06 -13.36
CA LEU A 431 21.97 10.84 -13.89
C LEU A 431 21.59 11.93 -14.90
N LYS A 432 21.88 13.20 -14.61
CA LYS A 432 21.63 14.32 -15.55
C LYS A 432 22.32 14.17 -16.89
N GLY A 433 23.50 13.55 -16.93
CA GLY A 433 24.23 13.33 -18.19
C GLY A 433 23.51 12.38 -19.15
N HIS A 434 22.59 11.55 -18.65
CA HIS A 434 21.96 10.46 -19.41
C HIS A 434 20.43 10.43 -19.38
N TYR A 435 19.80 10.95 -18.32
CA TYR A 435 18.37 10.87 -18.02
C TYR A 435 17.88 12.18 -17.38
N SER A 436 18.26 13.32 -17.99
CA SER A 436 17.86 14.64 -17.48
C SER A 436 16.33 14.86 -17.53
N ASP A 437 15.69 14.27 -18.54
CA ASP A 437 14.25 14.27 -18.71
C ASP A 437 13.62 13.05 -18.01
N VAL A 438 12.55 13.29 -17.25
CA VAL A 438 11.80 12.23 -16.57
C VAL A 438 11.22 11.22 -17.57
N GLY A 439 10.88 11.65 -18.79
CA GLY A 439 10.34 10.78 -19.83
C GLY A 439 11.28 9.66 -20.25
N GLU A 440 12.59 9.92 -20.33
CA GLU A 440 13.59 8.88 -20.65
C GLU A 440 13.70 7.84 -19.53
N PHE A 441 13.64 8.28 -18.28
CA PHE A 441 13.58 7.38 -17.12
C PHE A 441 12.31 6.53 -17.12
N LEU A 442 11.15 7.15 -17.35
CA LEU A 442 9.85 6.49 -17.42
C LEU A 442 9.77 5.47 -18.58
N GLU A 443 10.46 5.75 -19.69
CA GLU A 443 10.60 4.80 -20.79
C GLU A 443 11.35 3.55 -20.35
N LYS A 444 12.46 3.69 -19.61
CA LYS A 444 13.21 2.54 -19.08
C LYS A 444 12.37 1.72 -18.09
N LEU A 445 11.55 2.37 -17.25
CA LEU A 445 10.58 1.65 -16.39
C LEU A 445 9.56 0.85 -17.21
N SER A 446 9.06 1.43 -18.30
CA SER A 446 8.10 0.76 -19.20
C SER A 446 8.72 -0.44 -19.91
N ASN A 447 10.03 -0.38 -20.13
CA ASN A 447 10.81 -1.39 -20.83
C ASN A 447 11.30 -2.56 -19.95
N GLU A 448 11.02 -2.53 -18.65
CA GLU A 448 11.23 -3.69 -17.78
C GLU A 448 10.48 -4.91 -18.32
N GLU A 449 11.08 -6.09 -18.24
CA GLU A 449 10.51 -7.31 -18.83
C GLU A 449 9.09 -7.59 -18.34
N ILE A 450 8.85 -7.41 -17.04
CA ILE A 450 7.54 -7.67 -16.44
C ILE A 450 6.46 -6.74 -17.00
N CYS A 451 6.83 -5.49 -17.32
CA CYS A 451 5.94 -4.51 -17.92
C CYS A 451 5.67 -4.80 -19.39
N LYS A 452 6.71 -5.22 -20.15
CA LYS A 452 6.56 -5.68 -21.53
C LYS A 452 5.66 -6.91 -21.63
N LYS A 453 5.72 -7.83 -20.66
CA LYS A 453 4.90 -9.06 -20.59
C LYS A 453 3.42 -8.80 -20.25
N VAL A 454 3.01 -7.55 -19.97
CA VAL A 454 1.59 -7.17 -19.84
C VAL A 454 1.03 -6.89 -21.24
N GLU A 455 0.88 -7.94 -22.03
CA GLU A 455 0.27 -7.87 -23.36
C GLU A 455 -1.18 -8.37 -23.26
N ASP A 456 -2.13 -7.44 -23.36
CA ASP A 456 -3.55 -7.74 -23.46
C ASP A 456 -4.19 -6.73 -24.42
N ASP A 457 -4.89 -7.24 -25.44
CA ASP A 457 -5.48 -6.42 -26.50
C ASP A 457 -6.57 -5.45 -25.97
N LYS A 458 -7.19 -5.80 -24.84
CA LYS A 458 -8.24 -5.02 -24.16
C LYS A 458 -7.71 -4.13 -23.04
N GLY A 459 -6.58 -4.48 -22.43
CA GLY A 459 -5.90 -3.75 -21.36
C GLY A 459 -4.82 -2.78 -21.84
N GLY A 460 -4.33 -2.96 -23.07
CA GLY A 460 -3.29 -2.15 -23.70
C GLY A 460 -1.89 -2.37 -23.12
N LYS A 461 -0.88 -1.83 -23.83
CA LYS A 461 0.52 -1.89 -23.44
C LYS A 461 0.85 -0.85 -22.36
N ILE A 462 1.77 -1.20 -21.47
CA ILE A 462 2.34 -0.26 -20.51
C ILE A 462 3.29 0.71 -21.20
N ASP A 463 3.02 1.99 -21.02
CA ASP A 463 3.87 3.11 -21.38
C ASP A 463 3.72 4.19 -20.28
N PHE A 464 4.75 4.42 -19.49
CA PHE A 464 4.75 5.46 -18.47
C PHE A 464 5.17 6.82 -19.04
N LYS A 465 5.89 6.86 -20.17
CA LYS A 465 6.44 8.08 -20.76
C LYS A 465 5.33 9.00 -21.27
N THR A 466 4.35 8.42 -21.98
CA THR A 466 3.28 9.17 -22.66
C THR A 466 2.02 9.38 -21.81
N VAL A 467 2.10 9.15 -20.49
CA VAL A 467 0.96 9.37 -19.57
C VAL A 467 0.74 10.87 -19.40
N ASP A 468 -0.36 11.38 -19.96
CA ASP A 468 -0.78 12.77 -19.74
C ASP A 468 -1.30 12.94 -18.31
N GLY A 469 -0.93 14.05 -17.67
CA GLY A 469 -1.38 14.44 -16.33
C GLY A 469 -2.87 14.81 -16.22
N GLY A 470 -3.69 14.46 -17.21
CA GLY A 470 -5.13 14.71 -17.24
C GLY A 470 -5.90 13.77 -16.31
N GLY A 471 -6.69 14.33 -15.40
CA GLY A 471 -7.38 13.60 -14.33
C GLY A 471 -8.33 12.49 -14.82
N VAL A 472 -8.56 11.49 -13.97
CA VAL A 472 -9.58 10.46 -14.18
C VAL A 472 -10.97 11.13 -14.19
N GLY A 473 -11.50 11.37 -15.39
CA GLY A 473 -12.90 11.64 -15.63
C GLY A 473 -13.73 10.41 -15.29
N GLY A 474 -14.78 10.57 -14.50
CA GLY A 474 -15.62 9.46 -14.07
C GLY A 474 -16.59 9.01 -15.16
N ARG A 475 -16.89 7.70 -15.16
CA ARG A 475 -18.08 7.02 -15.71
C ARG A 475 -18.78 7.71 -16.89
N GLY A 476 -18.45 7.24 -18.08
CA GLY A 476 -19.14 7.46 -19.36
C GLY A 476 -18.30 6.77 -20.43
N GLY A 477 -18.92 6.06 -21.37
CA GLY A 477 -18.23 5.18 -22.31
C GLY A 477 -17.20 5.87 -23.20
N ALA A 478 -16.36 5.03 -23.81
CA ALA A 478 -15.62 5.21 -25.06
C ALA A 478 -14.93 6.56 -25.33
N SER A 479 -13.61 6.46 -25.51
CA SER A 479 -12.83 7.33 -26.41
C SER A 479 -12.63 8.78 -25.96
N ASP A 480 -11.63 9.02 -25.11
CA ASP A 480 -10.78 10.19 -25.34
C ASP A 480 -9.84 9.84 -26.50
N SER A 481 -10.23 10.28 -27.68
CA SER A 481 -9.61 10.02 -28.99
C SER A 481 -8.29 10.75 -29.24
N ASN A 482 -7.55 11.16 -28.20
CA ASN A 482 -6.25 11.81 -28.36
C ASN A 482 -5.11 11.23 -27.53
N ASN A 483 -5.34 10.20 -26.71
CA ASN A 483 -4.23 9.54 -26.01
C ASN A 483 -4.27 8.02 -26.17
N SER A 484 -3.31 7.48 -26.92
CA SER A 484 -3.12 6.04 -27.15
C SER A 484 -2.65 5.29 -25.90
N ASN A 485 -2.33 6.00 -24.81
CA ASN A 485 -1.80 5.41 -23.58
C ASN A 485 -2.90 4.79 -22.71
N LYS A 486 -2.86 3.46 -22.54
CA LYS A 486 -3.80 2.69 -21.71
C LYS A 486 -3.27 2.33 -20.31
N THR A 487 -2.08 2.79 -19.91
CA THR A 487 -1.39 2.39 -18.67
C THR A 487 -2.25 2.53 -17.42
N PHE A 488 -3.00 3.63 -17.28
CA PHE A 488 -3.90 3.84 -16.14
C PHE A 488 -5.38 3.86 -16.52
N ALA A 489 -5.71 3.44 -17.75
CA ALA A 489 -7.09 3.34 -18.20
C ALA A 489 -7.79 2.14 -17.54
N PRO A 490 -9.12 2.21 -17.33
CA PRO A 490 -9.95 1.02 -17.18
C PRO A 490 -9.73 0.05 -18.36
N THR A 491 -9.90 -1.23 -18.12
CA THR A 491 -9.85 -2.25 -19.18
C THR A 491 -11.18 -2.35 -19.92
N GLU A 492 -11.16 -2.64 -21.23
CA GLU A 492 -12.38 -2.87 -22.03
C GLU A 492 -13.19 -4.09 -21.54
N TYR A 493 -12.60 -4.99 -20.74
CA TYR A 493 -13.36 -6.05 -20.06
C TYR A 493 -14.43 -5.49 -19.12
N CYS A 494 -14.14 -4.32 -18.54
CA CYS A 494 -14.97 -3.61 -17.59
C CYS A 494 -15.72 -2.44 -18.23
N ASP A 495 -15.90 -2.42 -19.56
CA ASP A 495 -16.77 -1.44 -20.21
C ASP A 495 -18.25 -1.86 -20.09
N PRO A 496 -19.19 -0.90 -20.17
CA PRO A 496 -20.60 -1.18 -20.39
C PRO A 496 -20.82 -2.08 -21.62
N CYS A 497 -21.95 -2.80 -21.66
CA CYS A 497 -22.28 -3.57 -22.87
C CYS A 497 -22.31 -2.67 -24.11
N PRO A 498 -21.90 -3.19 -25.29
CA PRO A 498 -22.07 -2.47 -26.55
C PRO A 498 -23.51 -2.05 -26.77
N MET A 499 -23.73 -0.97 -27.53
CA MET A 499 -25.06 -0.37 -27.74
C MET A 499 -26.11 -1.38 -28.23
N CYS A 500 -25.73 -2.29 -29.11
CA CYS A 500 -26.58 -3.38 -29.64
C CYS A 500 -26.26 -4.77 -29.08
N GLY A 501 -25.44 -4.84 -28.03
CA GLY A 501 -24.98 -6.11 -27.46
C GLY A 501 -23.94 -6.82 -28.32
N VAL A 502 -23.78 -8.12 -28.09
CA VAL A 502 -22.82 -8.98 -28.80
C VAL A 502 -23.50 -10.19 -29.45
N ASP A 503 -22.82 -10.79 -30.42
CA ASP A 503 -23.14 -12.11 -30.97
C ASP A 503 -22.10 -13.12 -30.52
N CYS A 504 -22.54 -14.16 -29.81
CA CYS A 504 -21.69 -15.23 -29.28
C CYS A 504 -21.94 -16.60 -29.98
N SER A 505 -22.72 -16.62 -31.08
CA SER A 505 -23.18 -17.86 -31.72
C SER A 505 -22.04 -18.78 -32.21
N ASN A 506 -20.89 -18.20 -32.55
CA ASN A 506 -19.72 -18.93 -33.07
C ASN A 506 -18.72 -19.34 -31.98
N GLY A 507 -19.14 -19.39 -30.71
CA GLY A 507 -18.28 -19.71 -29.56
C GLY A 507 -17.31 -18.58 -29.16
N THR A 508 -17.26 -17.49 -29.94
CA THR A 508 -16.58 -16.24 -29.61
C THR A 508 -17.57 -15.09 -29.72
N CYS A 509 -17.51 -14.14 -28.77
CA CYS A 509 -18.42 -13.01 -28.72
C CYS A 509 -17.87 -11.81 -29.50
N THR A 510 -18.61 -11.33 -30.49
CA THR A 510 -18.26 -10.17 -31.33
C THR A 510 -19.28 -9.04 -31.13
N LYS A 511 -18.83 -7.78 -31.18
CA LYS A 511 -19.72 -6.62 -31.03
C LYS A 511 -20.64 -6.55 -32.25
N LYS A 512 -21.96 -6.41 -32.03
CA LYS A 512 -22.92 -6.17 -33.10
C LYS A 512 -22.78 -4.74 -33.62
N ASP A 513 -22.99 -4.55 -34.92
CA ASP A 513 -23.02 -3.22 -35.53
C ASP A 513 -24.13 -2.36 -34.89
N GLU A 514 -23.83 -1.10 -34.59
CA GLU A 514 -24.76 -0.23 -33.85
C GLU A 514 -26.07 0.05 -34.60
N ASN A 515 -26.12 -0.18 -35.91
CA ASN A 515 -27.32 -0.01 -36.73
C ASN A 515 -28.21 -1.26 -36.77
N THR A 516 -27.78 -2.38 -36.17
CA THR A 516 -28.54 -3.64 -36.20
C THR A 516 -29.66 -3.73 -35.16
N CYS A 517 -29.70 -2.83 -34.18
CA CYS A 517 -30.74 -2.79 -33.15
C CYS A 517 -31.62 -1.52 -33.23
N THR A 518 -32.13 -1.22 -34.43
CA THR A 518 -32.94 -0.03 -34.73
C THR A 518 -34.45 -0.25 -34.67
N GLU A 519 -34.93 -1.48 -34.44
CA GLU A 519 -36.37 -1.74 -34.37
C GLU A 519 -37.01 -1.02 -33.17
N GLU A 520 -38.22 -0.51 -33.38
CA GLU A 520 -39.13 0.11 -32.40
C GLU A 520 -39.45 -0.86 -31.26
N THR A 521 -38.48 -1.13 -30.40
CA THR A 521 -38.74 -1.73 -29.10
C THR A 521 -39.11 -0.54 -28.23
N THR A 522 -40.41 -0.36 -27.99
CA THR A 522 -40.91 0.58 -27.00
C THR A 522 -40.07 0.42 -25.73
N GLU A 523 -39.52 1.54 -25.25
CA GLU A 523 -38.81 1.61 -23.97
C GLU A 523 -39.54 0.75 -22.95
N LYS A 524 -38.81 -0.18 -22.33
CA LYS A 524 -39.42 -1.15 -21.43
C LYS A 524 -40.03 -0.41 -20.24
N LYS A 525 -41.36 -0.42 -20.17
CA LYS A 525 -42.10 0.21 -19.07
C LYS A 525 -42.22 -0.77 -17.92
N TYR A 526 -41.61 -0.43 -16.80
CA TYR A 526 -41.72 -1.20 -15.57
C TYR A 526 -42.96 -0.74 -14.78
N PRO A 527 -43.91 -1.63 -14.45
CA PRO A 527 -45.06 -1.25 -13.64
C PRO A 527 -44.62 -0.93 -12.20
N ASP A 528 -45.31 0.03 -11.57
CA ASP A 528 -45.03 0.43 -10.18
C ASP A 528 -45.13 -0.75 -9.19
N THR A 529 -46.00 -1.73 -9.46
CA THR A 529 -46.16 -2.94 -8.64
C THR A 529 -44.88 -3.78 -8.56
N ASN A 530 -44.05 -3.74 -9.60
CA ASN A 530 -42.82 -4.51 -9.72
C ASN A 530 -41.58 -3.70 -9.35
N THR A 531 -41.79 -2.48 -8.83
CA THR A 531 -40.76 -1.49 -8.59
C THR A 531 -40.57 -1.25 -7.10
N THR A 532 -39.33 -1.27 -6.62
CA THR A 532 -38.98 -0.82 -5.26
C THR A 532 -38.05 0.37 -5.34
N LYS A 533 -38.39 1.44 -4.61
CA LYS A 533 -37.53 2.62 -4.44
C LYS A 533 -36.51 2.37 -3.34
N ILE A 534 -35.23 2.44 -3.68
CA ILE A 534 -34.10 2.23 -2.77
C ILE A 534 -33.28 3.51 -2.69
N PRO A 535 -33.34 4.25 -1.57
CA PRO A 535 -32.52 5.45 -1.39
C PRO A 535 -31.12 5.05 -0.93
N LYS A 536 -30.11 5.23 -1.80
CA LYS A 536 -28.72 4.84 -1.56
C LYS A 536 -27.85 6.04 -1.22
N LEU A 537 -27.14 5.97 -0.10
CA LEU A 537 -26.17 6.99 0.28
C LEU A 537 -24.88 6.81 -0.53
N THR A 538 -24.44 7.85 -1.25
CA THR A 538 -23.33 7.79 -2.20
C THR A 538 -22.17 8.73 -1.83
N ALA A 539 -20.97 8.16 -1.71
CA ALA A 539 -19.75 8.90 -1.40
C ALA A 539 -19.26 9.78 -2.55
N GLU A 540 -18.70 10.96 -2.24
CA GLU A 540 -18.00 11.79 -3.22
C GLU A 540 -16.65 11.17 -3.64
N LYS A 541 -16.57 10.65 -4.87
CA LYS A 541 -15.44 9.87 -5.40
C LYS A 541 -14.07 10.54 -5.38
N ARG A 542 -13.99 11.87 -5.30
CA ARG A 542 -12.72 12.64 -5.29
C ARG A 542 -12.25 13.06 -3.90
N LYS A 543 -13.06 12.85 -2.85
CA LYS A 543 -12.75 13.28 -1.48
C LYS A 543 -12.02 12.18 -0.71
N ARG A 544 -11.08 12.56 0.17
CA ARG A 544 -10.31 11.61 0.99
C ARG A 544 -10.83 11.59 2.42
N GLY A 545 -11.01 10.38 2.96
CA GLY A 545 -11.54 10.15 4.30
C GLY A 545 -13.07 10.30 4.38
N ILE A 546 -13.67 9.51 5.27
CA ILE A 546 -15.12 9.31 5.34
C ILE A 546 -15.92 10.60 5.56
N LEU A 547 -15.44 11.49 6.42
CA LEU A 547 -16.10 12.78 6.69
C LEU A 547 -16.10 13.71 5.48
N GLN A 548 -15.06 13.68 4.64
CA GLN A 548 -15.05 14.50 3.43
C GLN A 548 -15.93 13.88 2.34
N LYS A 549 -15.86 12.55 2.19
CA LYS A 549 -16.74 11.77 1.28
C LYS A 549 -18.21 12.05 1.55
N TYR A 550 -18.59 12.22 2.82
CA TYR A 550 -19.96 12.48 3.27
C TYR A 550 -20.20 13.89 3.82
N SER A 551 -19.39 14.86 3.42
CA SER A 551 -19.42 16.20 4.05
C SER A 551 -20.74 16.94 3.90
N LYS A 552 -21.51 16.73 2.82
CA LYS A 552 -22.84 17.33 2.64
C LYS A 552 -23.87 16.60 3.49
N PHE A 553 -23.86 15.27 3.45
CA PHE A 553 -24.73 14.43 4.27
C PHE A 553 -24.54 14.71 5.78
N CYS A 554 -23.29 14.80 6.24
CA CYS A 554 -22.97 15.11 7.63
C CYS A 554 -23.52 16.47 8.11
N LYS A 555 -23.79 17.41 7.19
CA LYS A 555 -24.33 18.73 7.49
C LYS A 555 -25.86 18.78 7.53
N ASN A 556 -26.55 17.64 7.66
CA ASN A 556 -28.02 17.53 7.64
C ASN A 556 -28.67 17.88 6.29
N THR A 557 -28.03 17.51 5.19
CA THR A 557 -28.64 17.62 3.86
C THR A 557 -28.88 16.23 3.28
N ASN A 558 -29.88 16.11 2.40
CA ASN A 558 -30.12 14.88 1.64
C ASN A 558 -29.31 14.85 0.32
N ASP A 559 -28.37 15.79 0.13
CA ASP A 559 -27.66 16.09 -1.13
C ASP A 559 -26.65 15.01 -1.59
N GLN A 560 -26.67 13.83 -0.97
CA GLN A 560 -25.85 12.67 -1.33
C GLN A 560 -26.65 11.36 -1.35
N ILE A 561 -27.98 11.44 -1.22
CA ILE A 561 -28.87 10.31 -1.33
C ILE A 561 -29.33 10.21 -2.77
N GLU A 562 -28.86 9.17 -3.46
CA GLU A 562 -29.28 8.84 -4.81
C GLU A 562 -30.48 7.89 -4.75
N ASN A 563 -31.57 8.23 -5.45
CA ASN A 563 -32.78 7.41 -5.49
C ASN A 563 -32.67 6.39 -6.62
N TRP A 564 -32.61 5.11 -6.27
CA TRP A 564 -32.64 4.01 -7.22
C TRP A 564 -34.04 3.41 -7.28
N GLN A 565 -34.45 2.94 -8.46
CA GLN A 565 -35.62 2.10 -8.64
C GLN A 565 -35.15 0.75 -9.15
N CYS A 566 -35.45 -0.31 -8.41
CA CYS A 566 -35.19 -1.67 -8.85
C CYS A 566 -36.49 -2.31 -9.35
N HIS A 567 -36.42 -2.99 -10.48
CA HIS A 567 -37.56 -3.50 -11.24
C HIS A 567 -37.37 -4.99 -11.50
N TYR A 568 -38.31 -5.81 -11.02
CA TYR A 568 -38.30 -7.26 -11.22
C TYR A 568 -39.43 -7.68 -12.16
N GLU A 569 -39.10 -8.31 -13.29
CA GLU A 569 -40.08 -8.86 -14.22
C GLU A 569 -39.85 -10.34 -14.50
N LYS A 570 -40.84 -11.13 -14.12
CA LYS A 570 -40.85 -12.60 -14.24
C LYS A 570 -40.84 -13.10 -15.68
N THR A 571 -41.47 -12.37 -16.60
CA THR A 571 -41.71 -12.80 -17.99
C THR A 571 -40.41 -12.92 -18.79
N ASP A 572 -39.46 -12.00 -18.59
CA ASP A 572 -38.17 -12.01 -19.29
C ASP A 572 -36.95 -12.10 -18.36
N LYS A 573 -37.21 -12.27 -17.06
CA LYS A 573 -36.23 -12.34 -15.96
C LYS A 573 -35.39 -11.07 -15.82
N SER A 574 -35.96 -9.92 -16.16
CA SER A 574 -35.32 -8.62 -15.95
C SER A 574 -35.29 -8.31 -14.46
N ASN A 575 -34.08 -8.10 -13.93
CA ASN A 575 -33.85 -7.80 -12.53
C ASN A 575 -32.76 -6.72 -12.42
N ILE A 576 -33.19 -5.47 -12.57
CA ILE A 576 -32.28 -4.33 -12.76
C ILE A 576 -32.62 -3.19 -11.80
N CYS A 577 -31.63 -2.36 -11.52
CA CYS A 577 -31.76 -1.12 -10.77
C CYS A 577 -31.33 0.07 -11.63
N VAL A 578 -32.15 1.10 -11.64
CA VAL A 578 -32.01 2.31 -12.45
C VAL A 578 -31.92 3.53 -11.54
N LEU A 579 -30.89 4.36 -11.73
CA LEU A 579 -30.74 5.61 -11.00
C LEU A 579 -31.72 6.66 -11.52
N GLN A 580 -32.49 7.27 -10.62
CA GLN A 580 -33.41 8.36 -10.93
C GLN A 580 -32.68 9.71 -10.78
N LYS A 581 -32.69 10.56 -11.81
CA LYS A 581 -32.13 11.93 -11.76
C LYS A 581 -33.20 12.97 -12.09
N GLU A 582 -33.17 14.12 -11.41
CA GLU A 582 -34.19 15.18 -11.52
C GLU A 582 -34.11 16.05 -12.80
N LYS A 583 -33.07 15.93 -13.65
CA LYS A 583 -32.94 16.71 -14.91
C LYS A 583 -32.40 15.90 -16.11
N GLN A 584 -33.31 15.70 -17.07
CA GLN A 584 -33.23 15.65 -18.55
C GLN A 584 -32.19 14.81 -19.32
N ASP A 585 -32.66 14.42 -20.52
CA ASP A 585 -32.03 13.81 -21.69
C ASP A 585 -31.57 12.34 -21.62
N THR A 586 -32.18 11.56 -22.51
CA THR A 586 -32.23 10.10 -22.67
C THR A 586 -30.89 9.41 -22.99
N LYS A 587 -29.73 10.05 -22.85
CA LYS A 587 -28.45 9.46 -23.31
C LYS A 587 -27.54 8.82 -22.25
N GLU A 588 -27.81 8.97 -20.94
CA GLU A 588 -26.93 8.38 -19.90
C GLU A 588 -27.70 7.87 -18.66
N GLN A 589 -28.71 7.02 -18.87
CA GLN A 589 -29.35 6.31 -17.77
C GLN A 589 -28.36 5.34 -17.11
N LYS A 590 -28.09 5.50 -15.82
CA LYS A 590 -27.23 4.56 -15.08
C LYS A 590 -28.05 3.35 -14.65
N VAL A 591 -27.71 2.19 -15.21
CA VAL A 591 -28.38 0.91 -14.98
C VAL A 591 -27.39 -0.12 -14.47
N THR A 592 -27.83 -0.99 -13.57
CA THR A 592 -27.09 -2.13 -13.05
C THR A 592 -28.01 -3.31 -12.81
N SER A 593 -27.48 -4.53 -12.82
CA SER A 593 -28.21 -5.70 -12.33
C SER A 593 -28.51 -5.55 -10.83
N TYR A 594 -29.61 -6.12 -10.36
CA TYR A 594 -29.94 -6.08 -8.93
C TYR A 594 -28.87 -6.78 -8.09
N TYR A 595 -28.36 -7.95 -8.48
CA TYR A 595 -27.29 -8.59 -7.70
C TYR A 595 -26.01 -7.76 -7.67
N SER A 596 -25.67 -7.04 -8.75
CA SER A 596 -24.53 -6.11 -8.73
C SER A 596 -24.78 -4.90 -7.82
N PHE A 597 -26.01 -4.39 -7.77
CA PHE A 597 -26.43 -3.37 -6.81
C PHE A 597 -26.34 -3.88 -5.36
N PHE A 598 -26.88 -5.07 -5.10
CA PHE A 598 -26.87 -5.78 -3.81
C PHE A 598 -25.45 -5.97 -3.29
N TYR A 599 -24.57 -6.58 -4.10
CA TYR A 599 -23.17 -6.80 -3.75
C TYR A 599 -22.45 -5.46 -3.55
N GLY A 600 -22.67 -4.52 -4.47
CA GLY A 600 -22.11 -3.18 -4.40
C GLY A 600 -22.44 -2.47 -3.10
N SER A 601 -23.70 -2.51 -2.64
CA SER A 601 -24.14 -1.90 -1.38
C SER A 601 -23.55 -2.56 -0.14
N ILE A 602 -23.40 -3.89 -0.11
CA ILE A 602 -22.72 -4.58 0.99
C ILE A 602 -21.23 -4.21 1.02
N ILE A 603 -20.55 -4.25 -0.14
CA ILE A 603 -19.14 -3.87 -0.26
C ILE A 603 -18.92 -2.42 0.19
N ASP A 604 -19.76 -1.48 -0.29
CA ASP A 604 -19.70 -0.07 0.09
C ASP A 604 -19.87 0.08 1.61
N MET A 605 -20.88 -0.55 2.20
CA MET A 605 -21.19 -0.47 3.63
C MET A 605 -20.05 -1.01 4.50
N LEU A 606 -19.46 -2.15 4.15
CA LEU A 606 -18.35 -2.75 4.92
C LEU A 606 -17.08 -1.90 4.80
N ASN A 607 -16.74 -1.42 3.60
CA ASN A 607 -15.62 -0.50 3.41
C ASN A 607 -15.79 0.80 4.19
N GLU A 608 -17.00 1.37 4.17
CA GLU A 608 -17.31 2.58 4.90
C GLU A 608 -17.26 2.38 6.42
N SER A 609 -17.68 1.21 6.93
CA SER A 609 -17.52 0.88 8.35
C SER A 609 -16.07 0.81 8.78
N ILE A 610 -15.18 0.27 7.93
CA ILE A 610 -13.73 0.28 8.19
C ILE A 610 -13.22 1.73 8.26
N ASP A 611 -13.55 2.55 7.26
CA ASP A 611 -13.19 3.97 7.21
C ASP A 611 -13.75 4.75 8.43
N TRP A 612 -14.98 4.43 8.87
CA TRP A 612 -15.61 5.03 10.04
C TRP A 612 -14.90 4.63 11.33
N LYS A 613 -14.61 3.34 11.50
CA LYS A 613 -13.85 2.82 12.65
C LYS A 613 -12.57 3.63 12.81
N ASP A 614 -11.77 3.78 11.76
CA ASP A 614 -10.53 4.58 11.82
C ASP A 614 -10.77 6.03 12.22
N LYS A 615 -11.88 6.63 11.76
CA LYS A 615 -12.22 8.03 12.04
C LYS A 615 -12.71 8.26 13.47
N VAL A 616 -13.54 7.38 14.03
CA VAL A 616 -14.19 7.59 15.33
C VAL A 616 -13.57 6.78 16.47
N ASN A 617 -12.64 5.86 16.22
CA ASN A 617 -12.03 5.01 17.26
C ASN A 617 -11.41 5.83 18.41
N SER A 618 -10.74 6.93 18.11
CA SER A 618 -10.21 7.86 19.12
C SER A 618 -11.30 8.40 20.06
N CYS A 619 -12.49 8.68 19.52
CA CYS A 619 -13.62 9.20 20.28
C CYS A 619 -14.27 8.08 21.08
N ILE A 620 -14.53 6.93 20.45
CA ILE A 620 -15.07 5.74 21.12
C ILE A 620 -14.19 5.33 22.31
N ASN A 621 -12.86 5.29 22.16
CA ASN A 621 -11.95 4.95 23.25
C ASN A 621 -12.01 5.97 24.39
N LYS A 622 -12.12 7.27 24.07
CA LYS A 622 -12.29 8.31 25.10
C LYS A 622 -13.65 8.25 25.77
N ALA A 623 -14.69 7.88 25.04
CA ALA A 623 -16.02 7.63 25.59
C ALA A 623 -16.00 6.48 26.60
N LYS A 624 -15.28 5.39 26.30
CA LYS A 624 -15.05 4.26 27.22
C LYS A 624 -14.25 4.66 28.47
N GLU A 625 -13.32 5.61 28.34
CA GLU A 625 -12.62 6.21 29.49
C GLU A 625 -13.48 7.22 30.28
N GLY A 626 -14.73 7.48 29.88
CA GLY A 626 -15.59 8.50 30.49
C GLY A 626 -15.17 9.94 30.19
N LYS A 627 -14.24 10.17 29.26
CA LYS A 627 -13.65 11.50 28.98
C LYS A 627 -14.33 12.17 27.79
N CYS A 628 -15.03 13.28 28.03
CA CYS A 628 -15.66 14.04 26.96
C CYS A 628 -14.66 14.87 26.12
N ARG A 629 -14.88 14.94 24.80
CA ARG A 629 -14.12 15.81 23.87
C ARG A 629 -15.08 16.51 22.92
N LYS A 630 -15.10 17.85 22.93
CA LYS A 630 -15.96 18.66 22.07
C LYS A 630 -15.82 18.31 20.57
N LEU A 631 -14.59 18.09 20.11
CA LEU A 631 -14.29 17.73 18.72
C LEU A 631 -14.85 16.37 18.26
N CYS A 632 -15.31 15.53 19.19
CA CYS A 632 -15.85 14.21 18.88
C CYS A 632 -17.37 14.17 18.63
N LYS A 633 -18.11 15.23 18.99
CA LYS A 633 -19.56 15.31 18.76
C LYS A 633 -19.91 15.15 17.29
N ASN A 634 -19.42 16.06 16.43
CA ASN A 634 -19.79 16.07 15.01
C ASN A 634 -19.41 14.79 14.25
N PRO A 635 -18.20 14.21 14.42
CA PRO A 635 -17.88 12.92 13.82
C PRO A 635 -18.81 11.79 14.26
N CYS A 636 -19.16 11.72 15.55
CA CYS A 636 -20.05 10.67 16.05
C CYS A 636 -21.52 10.87 15.66
N GLU A 637 -21.98 12.12 15.55
CA GLU A 637 -23.31 12.42 15.01
C GLU A 637 -23.42 12.00 13.54
N CYS A 638 -22.42 12.33 12.72
CA CYS A 638 -22.44 11.90 11.33
C CYS A 638 -22.33 10.39 11.19
N TYR A 639 -21.51 9.73 12.02
CA TYR A 639 -21.41 8.28 12.04
C TYR A 639 -22.77 7.63 12.37
N LYS A 640 -23.46 8.11 13.41
CA LYS A 640 -24.82 7.63 13.75
C LYS A 640 -25.79 7.78 12.59
N ARG A 641 -25.84 8.95 11.96
CA ARG A 641 -26.72 9.19 10.79
C ARG A 641 -26.40 8.26 9.62
N TRP A 642 -25.11 8.01 9.39
CA TRP A 642 -24.68 7.05 8.37
C TRP A 642 -25.21 5.65 8.68
N VAL A 643 -25.10 5.17 9.93
CA VAL A 643 -25.65 3.86 10.34
C VAL A 643 -27.17 3.81 10.12
N GLU A 644 -27.91 4.81 10.61
CA GLU A 644 -29.37 4.88 10.46
C GLU A 644 -29.79 4.89 8.98
N LYS A 645 -29.02 5.58 8.14
CA LYS A 645 -29.27 5.59 6.70
C LYS A 645 -28.99 4.22 6.06
N LYS A 646 -27.92 3.53 6.47
CA LYS A 646 -27.62 2.17 6.00
C LYS A 646 -28.63 1.14 6.47
N GLN A 647 -29.21 1.29 7.67
CA GLN A 647 -30.35 0.49 8.11
C GLN A 647 -31.54 0.66 7.15
N THR A 648 -31.88 1.91 6.82
CA THR A 648 -32.97 2.21 5.87
C THR A 648 -32.70 1.67 4.46
N GLU A 649 -31.47 1.85 3.94
CA GLU A 649 -31.05 1.33 2.64
C GLU A 649 -31.17 -0.19 2.60
N TRP A 650 -30.68 -0.88 3.65
CA TRP A 650 -30.72 -2.33 3.76
C TRP A 650 -32.14 -2.90 3.83
N THR A 651 -33.05 -2.25 4.58
CA THR A 651 -34.47 -2.66 4.62
C THR A 651 -35.06 -2.71 3.22
N GLN A 652 -34.87 -1.66 2.42
CA GLN A 652 -35.42 -1.62 1.06
C GLN A 652 -34.76 -2.61 0.11
N ILE A 653 -33.46 -2.87 0.28
CA ILE A 653 -32.72 -3.90 -0.46
C ILE A 653 -33.29 -5.28 -0.15
N LYS A 654 -33.47 -5.60 1.13
CA LYS A 654 -34.05 -6.85 1.61
C LYS A 654 -35.47 -7.01 1.10
N ASP A 655 -36.31 -5.98 1.23
CA ASP A 655 -37.69 -6.03 0.77
C ASP A 655 -37.79 -6.32 -0.73
N TYR A 656 -36.88 -5.77 -1.54
CA TYR A 656 -36.81 -6.14 -2.95
C TYR A 656 -36.28 -7.57 -3.18
N PHE A 657 -35.25 -8.00 -2.43
CA PHE A 657 -34.71 -9.36 -2.53
C PHE A 657 -35.82 -10.41 -2.40
N LEU A 658 -36.71 -10.21 -1.41
CA LEU A 658 -37.80 -11.11 -1.07
C LEU A 658 -39.00 -11.03 -2.02
N LYS A 659 -39.07 -10.02 -2.92
CA LYS A 659 -40.11 -9.92 -3.95
C LYS A 659 -39.87 -10.80 -5.18
N GLN A 660 -38.68 -11.38 -5.32
CA GLN A 660 -38.31 -12.20 -6.47
C GLN A 660 -38.99 -13.58 -6.38
N GLU A 661 -40.20 -13.70 -6.95
CA GLU A 661 -41.05 -14.90 -6.82
C GLU A 661 -40.44 -16.19 -7.38
N ASP A 662 -39.53 -16.11 -8.33
CA ASP A 662 -38.81 -17.26 -8.89
C ASP A 662 -37.83 -17.85 -7.87
N LEU A 663 -37.09 -16.97 -7.19
CA LEU A 663 -36.27 -17.34 -6.04
C LEU A 663 -37.10 -18.02 -4.94
N LEU A 664 -38.32 -17.52 -4.67
CA LEU A 664 -39.23 -18.09 -3.67
C LEU A 664 -39.75 -19.49 -4.04
N LYS A 665 -39.78 -19.84 -5.32
CA LYS A 665 -40.19 -21.18 -5.78
C LYS A 665 -39.07 -22.20 -5.64
N ASP A 666 -37.83 -21.77 -5.83
CA ASP A 666 -36.64 -22.64 -5.81
C ASP A 666 -36.22 -23.03 -4.38
N ILE A 667 -36.78 -22.40 -3.34
CA ILE A 667 -36.41 -22.63 -1.94
C ILE A 667 -37.33 -23.59 -1.18
N GLU A 668 -38.22 -24.33 -1.87
CA GLU A 668 -39.03 -25.47 -1.37
C GLU A 668 -39.66 -25.31 0.04
N GLY A 669 -40.10 -24.10 0.40
CA GLY A 669 -40.75 -23.82 1.70
C GLY A 669 -39.83 -23.31 2.83
N MET A 670 -38.57 -23.00 2.53
CA MET A 670 -37.68 -22.25 3.44
C MET A 670 -38.18 -20.81 3.66
N ASP A 671 -38.00 -20.28 4.87
CA ASP A 671 -38.27 -18.86 5.14
C ASP A 671 -37.40 -17.98 4.21
N PRO A 672 -37.98 -17.03 3.47
CA PRO A 672 -37.24 -16.18 2.54
C PRO A 672 -36.11 -15.39 3.20
N GLY A 673 -36.26 -15.03 4.48
CA GLY A 673 -35.19 -14.39 5.23
C GLY A 673 -34.04 -15.37 5.52
N ASP A 674 -34.34 -16.63 5.85
CA ASP A 674 -33.32 -17.65 6.10
C ASP A 674 -32.53 -17.97 4.83
N PHE A 675 -33.20 -17.97 3.68
CA PHE A 675 -32.53 -18.08 2.39
C PHE A 675 -31.58 -16.91 2.11
N LEU A 676 -31.96 -15.67 2.46
CA LEU A 676 -31.07 -14.51 2.34
C LEU A 676 -29.80 -14.68 3.19
N GLU A 677 -29.93 -15.17 4.42
CA GLU A 677 -28.77 -15.42 5.28
C GLU A 677 -27.87 -16.54 4.72
N TYR A 678 -28.47 -17.62 4.19
CA TYR A 678 -27.74 -18.66 3.47
C TYR A 678 -27.00 -18.07 2.26
N TYR A 679 -27.66 -17.24 1.46
CA TYR A 679 -27.10 -16.61 0.27
C TYR A 679 -25.93 -15.69 0.63
N LEU A 680 -26.06 -14.90 1.70
CA LEU A 680 -24.99 -14.05 2.22
C LEU A 680 -23.78 -14.88 2.68
N LYS A 681 -24.01 -15.94 3.46
CA LYS A 681 -22.93 -16.78 4.01
C LYS A 681 -22.20 -17.57 2.92
N ASN A 682 -22.94 -18.18 2.00
CA ASN A 682 -22.39 -19.15 1.05
C ASN A 682 -22.12 -18.53 -0.33
N ASN A 683 -23.09 -17.83 -0.92
CA ASN A 683 -22.94 -17.31 -2.28
C ASN A 683 -22.13 -16.02 -2.31
N PHE A 684 -22.51 -15.01 -1.52
CA PHE A 684 -21.82 -13.71 -1.53
C PHE A 684 -20.34 -13.84 -1.14
N LEU A 685 -20.03 -14.61 -0.09
CA LEU A 685 -18.65 -14.80 0.35
C LEU A 685 -17.80 -15.56 -0.69
N GLU A 686 -18.31 -16.65 -1.26
CA GLU A 686 -17.58 -17.40 -2.28
C GLU A 686 -17.41 -16.59 -3.56
N ASP A 687 -18.45 -15.88 -4.01
CA ASP A 687 -18.38 -15.00 -5.18
C ASP A 687 -17.35 -13.88 -4.96
N MET A 688 -17.27 -13.30 -3.76
CA MET A 688 -16.25 -12.33 -3.40
C MET A 688 -14.83 -12.94 -3.44
N LYS A 689 -14.64 -14.19 -2.99
CA LYS A 689 -13.34 -14.87 -3.08
C LYS A 689 -12.96 -15.16 -4.53
N GLU A 690 -13.88 -15.75 -5.30
CA GLU A 690 -13.65 -16.12 -6.70
C GLU A 690 -13.39 -14.92 -7.60
N ALA A 691 -14.14 -13.83 -7.42
CA ALA A 691 -13.94 -12.58 -8.15
C ALA A 691 -12.70 -11.80 -7.69
N GLN A 692 -11.96 -12.32 -6.70
CA GLN A 692 -10.88 -11.63 -6.02
C GLN A 692 -11.33 -10.23 -5.58
N GLY A 693 -12.42 -10.14 -4.82
CA GLY A 693 -12.90 -8.91 -4.21
C GLY A 693 -11.87 -8.29 -3.25
N ASP A 694 -12.18 -7.11 -2.71
CA ASP A 694 -11.31 -6.44 -1.74
C ASP A 694 -11.11 -7.33 -0.49
N PRO A 695 -9.88 -7.74 -0.15
CA PRO A 695 -9.64 -8.60 1.01
C PRO A 695 -10.10 -7.98 2.32
N LYS A 696 -10.00 -6.66 2.49
CA LYS A 696 -10.44 -5.99 3.72
C LYS A 696 -11.94 -6.14 3.91
N VAL A 697 -12.69 -6.10 2.81
CA VAL A 697 -14.13 -6.36 2.82
C VAL A 697 -14.43 -7.82 3.12
N ILE A 698 -13.68 -8.75 2.52
CA ILE A 698 -13.85 -10.19 2.77
C ILE A 698 -13.57 -10.54 4.23
N GLU A 699 -12.47 -10.04 4.79
CA GLU A 699 -12.13 -10.20 6.21
C GLU A 699 -13.18 -9.57 7.10
N LYS A 700 -13.59 -8.33 6.81
CA LYS A 700 -14.64 -7.64 7.56
C LYS A 700 -15.96 -8.40 7.52
N PHE A 701 -16.31 -9.00 6.38
CA PHE A 701 -17.50 -9.83 6.26
C PHE A 701 -17.38 -11.10 7.11
N LYS A 702 -16.24 -11.79 7.07
CA LYS A 702 -15.98 -12.95 7.94
C LYS A 702 -16.08 -12.62 9.42
N GLU A 703 -15.63 -11.44 9.85
CA GLU A 703 -15.74 -10.99 11.25
C GLU A 703 -17.19 -10.84 11.74
N ILE A 704 -18.13 -10.53 10.82
CA ILE A 704 -19.54 -10.31 11.17
C ILE A 704 -20.39 -11.57 11.00
N LEU A 705 -19.83 -12.64 10.42
CA LEU A 705 -20.48 -13.94 10.40
C LEU A 705 -20.60 -14.49 11.83
N PRO A 706 -21.66 -15.24 12.15
CA PRO A 706 -21.76 -15.93 13.43
C PRO A 706 -20.62 -16.93 13.58
N LYS A 707 -20.07 -17.04 14.80
CA LYS A 707 -19.03 -18.03 15.12
C LYS A 707 -19.63 -19.43 15.05
N GLU A 708 -18.96 -20.33 14.34
CA GLU A 708 -19.40 -21.72 14.23
C GLU A 708 -19.10 -22.45 15.56
N ASN A 709 -20.14 -22.71 16.36
CA ASN A 709 -20.13 -23.77 17.35
C ASN A 709 -20.85 -25.00 16.74
N GLU A 710 -20.32 -26.20 16.97
CA GLU A 710 -20.64 -27.46 16.27
C GLU A 710 -22.08 -28.00 16.41
N GLU A 711 -23.06 -27.24 16.88
CA GLU A 711 -24.47 -27.69 16.98
C GLU A 711 -25.51 -26.78 16.27
N ASP A 712 -25.08 -25.73 15.55
CA ASP A 712 -25.93 -24.57 15.25
C ASP A 712 -26.63 -24.52 13.88
N MET A 713 -26.81 -25.63 13.14
CA MET A 713 -27.65 -25.55 11.92
C MET A 713 -29.13 -25.24 12.26
N LEU A 714 -29.59 -25.65 13.44
CA LEU A 714 -30.95 -25.38 13.96
C LEU A 714 -31.07 -24.07 14.75
N ILE A 715 -29.96 -23.50 15.25
CA ILE A 715 -29.94 -22.21 15.96
C ILE A 715 -29.78 -21.03 14.97
N PHE A 716 -29.18 -21.25 13.80
CA PHE A 716 -29.08 -20.24 12.73
C PHE A 716 -30.46 -19.71 12.28
N LEU A 717 -31.50 -20.57 12.35
CA LEU A 717 -32.90 -20.24 12.06
C LEU A 717 -33.58 -19.41 13.17
N ASN A 718 -32.93 -19.23 14.33
CA ASN A 718 -33.49 -18.52 15.48
C ASN A 718 -32.76 -17.19 15.75
N LYS A 719 -33.18 -16.15 15.00
CA LYS A 719 -33.27 -14.72 15.41
C LYS A 719 -32.09 -13.76 15.19
N LYS A 720 -31.04 -14.06 14.42
CA LYS A 720 -29.93 -13.09 14.21
C LYS A 720 -29.52 -12.96 12.74
N ARG A 721 -30.03 -11.90 12.07
CA ARG A 721 -29.77 -11.56 10.66
C ARG A 721 -28.40 -10.87 10.51
N ILE A 722 -27.49 -11.39 9.67
CA ILE A 722 -26.05 -11.01 9.64
C ILE A 722 -25.85 -9.49 9.52
N ILE A 723 -26.47 -8.86 8.52
CA ILE A 723 -26.29 -7.42 8.25
C ILE A 723 -27.02 -6.55 9.28
N GLU A 724 -28.19 -6.95 9.75
CA GLU A 724 -28.96 -6.18 10.73
C GLU A 724 -28.25 -6.17 12.08
N GLU A 725 -27.72 -7.32 12.51
CA GLU A 725 -26.87 -7.42 13.70
C GLU A 725 -25.64 -6.52 13.61
N PHE A 726 -24.97 -6.55 12.46
CA PHE A 726 -23.79 -5.73 12.23
C PHE A 726 -24.13 -4.24 12.35
N LEU A 727 -25.18 -3.78 11.68
CA LEU A 727 -25.61 -2.38 11.73
C LEU A 727 -26.08 -1.97 13.13
N GLU A 728 -26.73 -2.87 13.88
CA GLU A 728 -27.12 -2.61 15.25
C GLU A 728 -25.90 -2.45 16.18
N LYS A 729 -24.87 -3.29 16.02
CA LYS A 729 -23.59 -3.13 16.73
C LYS A 729 -22.90 -1.80 16.36
N GLU A 730 -22.93 -1.39 15.09
CA GLU A 730 -22.38 -0.10 14.67
C GLU A 730 -23.16 1.07 15.27
N LYS A 731 -24.50 0.96 15.37
CA LYS A 731 -25.39 1.95 15.99
C LYS A 731 -25.11 2.10 17.48
N GLN A 732 -24.98 1.00 18.21
CA GLN A 732 -24.64 0.99 19.63
C GLN A 732 -23.33 1.75 19.89
N LYS A 733 -22.29 1.50 19.09
CA LYS A 733 -21.01 2.25 19.19
C LYS A 733 -21.20 3.75 18.94
N ALA A 734 -22.04 4.12 17.97
CA ALA A 734 -22.32 5.52 17.67
C ALA A 734 -23.08 6.20 18.83
N ASP A 735 -24.06 5.52 19.41
CA ASP A 735 -24.82 5.99 20.57
C ASP A 735 -23.96 6.12 21.82
N GLU A 736 -23.09 5.15 22.10
CA GLU A 736 -22.09 5.24 23.18
C GLU A 736 -21.17 6.44 23.00
N CYS A 737 -20.70 6.68 21.76
CA CYS A 737 -19.87 7.83 21.47
C CYS A 737 -20.60 9.15 21.80
N LEU A 738 -21.89 9.26 21.43
CA LEU A 738 -22.70 10.46 21.65
C LEU A 738 -23.17 10.64 23.10
N LYS A 739 -23.34 9.55 23.85
CA LYS A 739 -23.64 9.61 25.29
C LYS A 739 -22.55 10.38 26.04
N THR A 740 -21.28 10.15 25.69
CA THR A 740 -20.15 10.82 26.33
C THR A 740 -19.79 12.16 25.68
N HIS A 741 -19.87 12.29 24.36
CA HIS A 741 -19.43 13.49 23.63
C HIS A 741 -20.57 14.45 23.28
N LYS A 742 -21.19 15.01 24.32
CA LYS A 742 -22.23 16.06 24.22
C LYS A 742 -21.60 17.46 24.13
N ASP A 743 -22.38 18.44 23.69
CA ASP A 743 -22.02 19.86 23.74
C ASP A 743 -23.10 20.64 24.50
N PRO A 744 -22.77 21.27 25.64
CA PRO A 744 -21.44 21.28 26.29
C PRO A 744 -21.06 19.89 26.83
N CYS A 745 -19.75 19.61 26.87
CA CYS A 745 -19.24 18.45 27.58
C CYS A 745 -19.62 18.56 29.06
N PRO A 746 -20.22 17.53 29.68
CA PRO A 746 -20.49 17.55 31.11
C PRO A 746 -19.18 17.77 31.88
N GLN A 747 -19.17 18.71 32.81
CA GLN A 747 -18.02 18.91 33.70
C GLN A 747 -17.89 17.64 34.57
N SER A 748 -16.68 17.10 34.68
CA SER A 748 -16.44 15.92 35.51
C SER A 748 -16.81 16.24 36.96
N SER A 749 -17.86 15.63 37.48
CA SER A 749 -18.11 15.60 38.92
C SER A 749 -17.01 14.75 39.54
N THR A 750 -16.04 15.38 40.19
CA THR A 750 -15.15 14.70 41.14
C THR A 750 -16.04 14.02 42.19
N PRO A 751 -15.85 12.74 42.53
CA PRO A 751 -16.48 12.19 43.72
C PRO A 751 -16.04 13.03 44.92
N PRO A 752 -16.89 13.28 45.93
CA PRO A 752 -16.43 13.91 47.16
C PRO A 752 -15.45 12.96 47.85
N GLY A 753 -14.16 13.19 47.63
CA GLY A 753 -13.09 12.59 48.42
C GLY A 753 -12.97 13.39 49.71
N ASP A 754 -13.02 12.67 50.83
CA ASP A 754 -12.78 13.19 52.18
C ASP A 754 -11.54 14.08 52.24
N LEU A 755 -11.76 15.39 52.29
CA LEU A 755 -10.73 16.38 52.62
C LEU A 755 -10.60 16.44 54.14
N ALA A 756 -9.80 15.54 54.69
CA ALA A 756 -9.19 15.75 55.99
C ALA A 756 -7.70 16.10 55.79
N ARG A 757 -7.38 17.41 55.76
CA ARG A 757 -6.07 17.88 56.24
C ARG A 757 -6.09 19.36 56.64
N ALA A 758 -6.04 19.51 57.96
CA ALA A 758 -5.49 20.57 58.82
C ALA A 758 -5.10 21.94 58.19
N ALA A 759 -5.67 22.98 58.79
CA ALA A 759 -5.30 24.38 58.67
C ALA A 759 -4.03 24.73 59.46
N VAL A 760 -3.19 25.65 58.92
CA VAL A 760 -2.60 26.82 59.60
C VAL A 760 -2.01 27.79 58.53
N PRO A 761 -1.79 29.09 58.78
CA PRO A 761 -2.50 30.16 58.09
C PRO A 761 -1.61 31.15 57.32
N SER A 762 -2.30 32.00 56.59
CA SER A 762 -1.90 33.16 55.79
C SER A 762 -0.97 34.17 56.47
N ARG A 763 0.03 34.64 55.71
CA ARG A 763 0.86 35.82 56.03
C ARG A 763 0.48 36.95 55.08
N GLU A 764 -0.04 38.03 55.65
CA GLU A 764 -0.36 39.30 55.00
C GLU A 764 0.89 40.01 54.49
N GLN A 765 0.78 40.68 53.34
CA GLN A 765 1.62 41.82 52.98
C GLN A 765 0.72 42.91 52.36
N GLU A 766 0.67 44.04 53.04
CA GLU A 766 0.05 45.31 52.64
C GLU A 766 0.77 45.98 51.43
N PRO A 767 0.09 46.91 50.72
CA PRO A 767 0.53 47.47 49.44
C PRO A 767 1.56 48.62 49.59
N PRO A 768 2.25 49.00 48.49
CA PRO A 768 3.34 49.98 48.53
C PRO A 768 2.80 51.42 48.61
N LYS A 769 3.54 52.28 49.32
CA LYS A 769 3.40 53.75 49.25
C LYS A 769 4.43 54.33 48.29
N ASP A 770 3.97 55.33 47.55
CA ASP A 770 4.65 56.07 46.48
C ASP A 770 5.94 56.77 46.91
N GLU A 771 6.95 56.71 46.04
CA GLU A 771 7.64 57.87 45.44
C GLU A 771 8.27 57.48 44.10
#